data_AF-A0A098Y2W1-F1
#
_entry.id   AF-A0A098Y2W1-F1
#
_cell.length_a   1.000
_cell.length_b   1.000
_cell.length_c   1.000
_cell.angle_alpha   90.00
_cell.angle_beta   90.00
_cell.angle_gamma   90.00
#
_symmetry.space_group_name_H-M   'P 1'
#
loop_
_entity.id
_entity.type
_entity.pdbx_description
1 polymer ?
#
loop_
_entity_poly.entity_id
_entity_poly.type
_entity_poly.pdbx_seq_one_letter_code
_entity_poly.pdbx_strand_id
1 'polypeptide(L)'
;MVFNKILRAGEGKIVRRLTKIADAVEALEPDVTDLTDAELRAKTDEFKARYGDGETLDHLLPEAFAVVREASTRTLGQRHYRVQLMGGAALHLGNIAEMKTGEGKTLTGVLPAYLNALSGDGVHVVTTNDYLAQRDAEWMGRVQRFLGLSIGTIVSGQRPDVRREQYAADITHGTNNEFGFDYLRDNMAQSRNDLVQRGHAFAIVDEVDSILIDEARTPLIISGPAETSAKWYGEFARIAPLMKRDRHYEVEEAKRTISISEEGVEFVEDQLGIENLYEAANTPLISYLNNALKAKELYKKDQQYIVTDGEVLIVDEFTGRVLSGRRYNEGMHQAIEAKERVKIKDENQTLATITLQNYFRLYEKLSGMTGTAQTEAAELSQTYSLGVVPIPTNRPMVRADRADVIYKTEKAKFDSVVEDIAERHEAGQPVLVGTASVEKSELLSRYLVKRGIPHEVLNAKNHAREASIIAMAGRLGAVTVATNMAGRGTDIQLGGNAEFIADEQLRAKGLSPAETPEEYEAAWDDALASAQAQVKAEHDQVTEAGGLYVLGTERHESRRIDNQLRGRSGRQGDPGESRFYLSLGDDLMRRFNGPMLESMMTTLRVPDDQPIESKMVSRAILSAQTQVEQQNHEVRKDVLKYDEVLNRQRTVIYDERRKVLDGEDLHLQVQTMVDDVVIAYVSGATETGYAEDWDLEQLWSGLKALYPVGLDRQELLDRVADGDQAALTADVLKEELLADVHAAYAAREESLGSEVMRELERRVLLTVLDRKWREHLYEMDYLRAGIHLRAMANRDPVVEYQREGYDMFNAMLDGIKEESLGFLFNLEVKTKEQQAAEAAQKQAAAEAEALARAQAGTERVLARQAAAQAAAAAPVAPAAEPTAPAAPAAADGNGAAPAAPAPAAAPTSDGNGSGTTSSARRTRKPAPVAAAAPATAAPAVAGTAAAEPADAPELEIKGLEAPDQGELTYSAPSLDTSAKESGRAKAAKTATVTGTKETPRNAPCPCGSGKKYKQCHGVAG
;
A
#
# COMPACT_ATOMS: atom_id res chain seq x y z
N MET A 1 -8.46 -12.75 39.81
CA MET A 1 -7.15 -13.00 40.48
C MET A 1 -6.61 -14.42 40.27
N VAL A 2 -7.43 -15.48 40.33
CA VAL A 2 -6.96 -16.86 40.10
C VAL A 2 -6.59 -17.12 38.62
N PHE A 3 -7.39 -16.60 37.68
CA PHE A 3 -7.09 -16.69 36.22
C PHE A 3 -5.77 -16.00 35.82
N ASN A 4 -5.51 -14.79 36.35
CA ASN A 4 -4.22 -14.09 36.15
C ASN A 4 -3.02 -14.85 36.75
N LYS A 5 -3.20 -15.61 37.84
CA LYS A 5 -2.12 -16.45 38.39
C LYS A 5 -1.82 -17.68 37.53
N ILE A 6 -2.83 -18.22 36.83
CA ILE A 6 -2.68 -19.37 35.94
C ILE A 6 -2.01 -18.95 34.62
N LEU A 7 -2.39 -17.80 34.03
CA LEU A 7 -1.67 -17.20 32.90
C LEU A 7 -0.21 -16.85 33.25
N ARG A 8 0.03 -16.32 34.46
CA ARG A 8 1.38 -15.97 34.95
C ARG A 8 2.24 -17.14 35.43
N ALA A 9 1.69 -18.36 35.50
CA ALA A 9 2.43 -19.52 36.01
C ALA A 9 3.62 -19.93 35.10
N GLY A 10 3.63 -19.49 33.84
CA GLY A 10 4.72 -19.70 32.87
C GLY A 10 5.73 -18.54 32.76
N GLU A 11 5.31 -17.29 32.97
CA GLU A 11 6.14 -16.08 32.79
C GLU A 11 7.42 -16.14 33.65
N GLY A 12 7.29 -16.53 34.92
CA GLY A 12 8.44 -16.66 35.82
C GLY A 12 9.46 -17.72 35.39
N LYS A 13 9.04 -18.75 34.64
CA LYS A 13 9.95 -19.78 34.11
C LYS A 13 10.71 -19.26 32.89
N ILE A 14 10.03 -18.55 31.99
CA ILE A 14 10.66 -17.91 30.83
C ILE A 14 11.66 -16.85 31.29
N VAL A 15 11.26 -15.94 32.19
CA VAL A 15 12.16 -14.89 32.70
C VAL A 15 13.42 -15.51 33.32
N ARG A 16 13.30 -16.59 34.11
CA ARG A 16 14.47 -17.32 34.64
C ARG A 16 15.36 -17.92 33.55
N ARG A 17 14.77 -18.43 32.46
CA ARG A 17 15.54 -18.93 31.30
C ARG A 17 16.31 -17.78 30.64
N LEU A 18 15.64 -16.65 30.41
CA LEU A 18 16.28 -15.45 29.83
C LEU A 18 17.39 -14.91 30.72
N THR A 19 17.20 -14.92 32.04
CA THR A 19 18.22 -14.56 33.03
C THR A 19 19.47 -15.44 32.88
N LYS A 20 19.29 -16.76 32.77
CA LYS A 20 20.43 -17.69 32.57
C LYS A 20 21.15 -17.47 31.25
N ILE A 21 20.42 -17.13 30.19
CA ILE A 21 21.02 -16.79 28.90
C ILE A 21 21.85 -15.52 29.03
N ALA A 22 21.32 -14.48 29.68
CA ALA A 22 22.07 -13.25 29.95
C ALA A 22 23.32 -13.51 30.81
N ASP A 23 23.24 -14.40 31.81
CA ASP A 23 24.41 -14.82 32.61
C ASP A 23 25.49 -15.48 31.74
N ALA A 24 25.08 -16.35 30.80
CA ALA A 24 26.02 -17.01 29.89
C ALA A 24 26.70 -16.02 28.93
N VAL A 25 25.95 -15.06 28.38
CA VAL A 25 26.51 -13.99 27.54
C VAL A 25 27.50 -13.12 28.32
N GLU A 26 27.15 -12.74 29.55
CA GLU A 26 28.01 -11.92 30.41
C GLU A 26 29.30 -12.67 30.82
N ALA A 27 29.24 -13.99 30.98
CA ALA A 27 30.42 -14.80 31.28
C ALA A 27 31.44 -14.86 30.13
N LEU A 28 31.01 -14.67 28.87
CA LEU A 28 31.85 -14.68 27.67
C LEU A 28 32.46 -13.31 27.34
N GLU A 29 32.13 -12.27 28.10
CA GLU A 29 32.64 -10.90 27.87
C GLU A 29 34.18 -10.83 27.82
N PRO A 30 34.94 -11.44 28.76
CA PRO A 30 36.40 -11.38 28.72
C PRO A 30 37.00 -11.96 27.44
N ASP A 31 36.37 -12.99 26.87
CA ASP A 31 36.86 -13.69 25.69
C ASP A 31 36.68 -12.85 24.41
N VAL A 32 35.71 -11.94 24.39
CA VAL A 32 35.42 -11.08 23.22
C VAL A 32 36.07 -9.70 23.32
N THR A 33 36.28 -9.16 24.53
CA THR A 33 36.88 -7.84 24.71
C THR A 33 38.34 -7.81 24.27
N ASP A 34 39.08 -8.91 24.44
CA ASP A 34 40.49 -9.03 24.03
C ASP A 34 40.69 -9.21 22.51
N LEU A 35 39.62 -9.48 21.75
CA LEU A 35 39.69 -9.65 20.30
C LEU A 35 39.95 -8.32 19.59
N THR A 36 40.74 -8.36 18.51
CA THR A 36 40.87 -7.25 17.58
C THR A 36 39.60 -7.07 16.74
N ASP A 37 39.42 -5.91 16.12
CA ASP A 37 38.25 -5.66 15.25
C ASP A 37 38.15 -6.66 14.09
N ALA A 38 39.29 -7.08 13.54
CA ALA A 38 39.36 -8.09 12.48
C ALA A 38 38.93 -9.47 12.99
N GLU A 39 39.37 -9.88 14.19
CA GLU A 39 38.96 -11.14 14.81
C GLU A 39 37.49 -11.13 15.19
N LEU A 40 36.98 -10.00 15.70
CA LEU A 40 35.58 -9.85 16.06
C LEU A 40 34.66 -9.91 14.84
N ARG A 41 35.08 -9.34 13.70
CA ARG A 41 34.39 -9.52 12.41
C ARG A 41 34.48 -10.96 11.89
N ALA A 42 35.64 -11.61 12.02
CA ALA A 42 35.86 -12.98 11.57
C ALA A 42 34.97 -14.00 12.30
N LYS A 43 34.49 -13.68 13.50
CA LYS A 43 33.49 -14.50 14.22
C LYS A 43 32.21 -14.73 13.42
N THR A 44 31.80 -13.79 12.57
CA THR A 44 30.63 -13.98 11.69
C THR A 44 30.85 -15.13 10.72
N ASP A 45 32.02 -15.19 10.07
CA ASP A 45 32.35 -16.28 9.14
C ASP A 45 32.49 -17.62 9.88
N GLU A 46 33.06 -17.61 11.10
CA GLU A 46 33.13 -18.78 11.98
C GLU A 46 31.73 -19.30 12.34
N PHE A 47 30.80 -18.42 12.74
CA PHE A 47 29.45 -18.83 13.10
C PHE A 47 28.64 -19.30 11.90
N LYS A 48 28.78 -18.67 10.73
CA LYS A 48 28.16 -19.15 9.47
C LYS A 48 28.67 -20.56 9.10
N ALA A 49 29.97 -20.82 9.26
CA ALA A 49 30.54 -22.15 9.02
C ALA A 49 30.00 -23.19 10.02
N ARG A 50 29.99 -22.88 11.33
CA ARG A 50 29.45 -23.75 12.38
C ARG A 50 27.97 -24.06 12.18
N TYR A 51 27.18 -23.08 11.76
CA TYR A 51 25.77 -23.27 11.41
C TYR A 51 25.63 -24.20 10.20
N GLY A 52 26.45 -23.99 9.15
CA GLY A 52 26.51 -24.88 7.98
C GLY A 52 26.93 -26.31 8.32
N ASP A 53 27.75 -26.50 9.35
CA ASP A 53 28.15 -27.82 9.88
C ASP A 53 27.06 -28.49 10.75
N GLY A 54 25.92 -27.83 10.97
CA GLY A 54 24.74 -28.37 11.65
C GLY A 54 24.54 -27.90 13.11
N GLU A 55 25.34 -26.95 13.60
CA GLU A 55 25.09 -26.32 14.90
C GLU A 55 23.86 -25.41 14.85
N THR A 56 23.00 -25.43 15.87
CA THR A 56 21.78 -24.63 15.89
C THR A 56 22.04 -23.19 16.32
N LEU A 57 21.20 -22.25 15.87
CA LEU A 57 21.27 -20.85 16.31
C LEU A 57 21.11 -20.70 17.84
N ASP A 58 20.32 -21.58 18.47
CA ASP A 58 20.15 -21.63 19.93
C ASP A 58 21.48 -21.88 20.67
N HIS A 59 22.37 -22.71 20.11
CA HIS A 59 23.68 -22.99 20.69
C HIS A 59 24.66 -21.83 20.47
N LEU A 60 24.61 -21.20 19.29
CA LEU A 60 25.44 -20.04 18.95
C LEU A 60 25.04 -18.77 19.71
N LEU A 61 23.82 -18.71 20.25
CA LEU A 61 23.23 -17.50 20.84
C LEU A 61 24.14 -16.80 21.86
N PRO A 62 24.71 -17.47 22.89
CA PRO A 62 25.50 -16.78 23.90
C PRO A 62 26.76 -16.11 23.32
N GLU A 63 27.48 -16.80 22.43
CA GLU A 63 28.69 -16.30 21.77
C GLU A 63 28.36 -15.17 20.80
N ALA A 64 27.35 -15.36 19.95
CA ALA A 64 26.90 -14.36 18.99
C ALA A 64 26.44 -13.06 19.70
N PHE A 65 25.70 -13.18 20.80
CA PHE A 65 25.26 -12.01 21.58
C PHE A 65 26.43 -11.29 22.25
N ALA A 66 27.43 -12.02 22.74
CA ALA A 66 28.64 -11.41 23.31
C ALA A 66 29.41 -10.61 22.23
N VAL A 67 29.57 -11.18 21.03
CA VAL A 67 30.19 -10.51 19.88
C VAL A 67 29.45 -9.23 19.48
N VAL A 68 28.12 -9.29 19.36
CA VAL A 68 27.28 -8.12 19.02
C VAL A 68 27.36 -7.03 20.10
N ARG A 69 27.36 -7.43 21.37
CA ARG A 69 27.46 -6.50 22.50
C ARG A 69 28.79 -5.75 22.50
N GLU A 70 29.89 -6.45 22.25
CA GLU A 70 31.21 -5.83 22.13
C GLU A 70 31.27 -4.91 20.90
N ALA A 71 30.79 -5.37 19.74
CA ALA A 71 30.73 -4.55 18.54
C ALA A 71 29.93 -3.26 18.74
N SER A 72 28.77 -3.33 19.40
CA SER A 72 27.98 -2.14 19.75
C SER A 72 28.74 -1.17 20.64
N THR A 73 29.51 -1.68 21.60
CA THR A 73 30.34 -0.86 22.47
C THR A 73 31.42 -0.14 21.67
N ARG A 74 32.09 -0.82 20.74
CA ARG A 74 33.14 -0.24 19.88
C ARG A 74 32.61 0.77 18.87
N THR A 75 31.47 0.49 18.23
CA THR A 75 30.97 1.33 17.13
C THR A 75 30.04 2.45 17.60
N LEU A 76 29.19 2.19 18.59
CA LEU A 76 28.18 3.14 19.06
C LEU A 76 28.53 3.76 20.42
N GLY A 77 29.54 3.24 21.13
CA GLY A 77 29.81 3.61 22.52
C GLY A 77 28.72 3.14 23.49
N GLN A 78 27.82 2.26 23.05
CA GLN A 78 26.66 1.81 23.82
C GLN A 78 26.75 0.31 24.08
N ARG A 79 26.97 -0.05 25.34
CA ARG A 79 27.03 -1.44 25.79
C ARG A 79 25.64 -1.94 26.15
N HIS A 80 25.24 -3.12 25.66
CA HIS A 80 23.94 -3.69 26.01
C HIS A 80 23.82 -3.96 27.52
N TYR A 81 22.71 -3.51 28.11
CA TYR A 81 22.32 -3.85 29.47
C TYR A 81 21.85 -5.30 29.57
N ARG A 82 21.90 -5.85 30.78
CA ARG A 82 21.41 -7.20 31.08
C ARG A 82 19.95 -7.42 30.62
N VAL A 83 19.09 -6.41 30.83
CA VAL A 83 17.68 -6.48 30.41
C VAL A 83 17.51 -6.49 28.90
N GLN A 84 18.43 -5.87 28.16
CA GLN A 84 18.45 -5.92 26.69
C GLN A 84 18.91 -7.29 26.18
N LEU A 85 19.87 -7.93 26.84
CA LEU A 85 20.23 -9.33 26.54
C LEU A 85 19.04 -10.27 26.75
N MET A 86 18.29 -10.09 27.84
CA MET A 86 17.05 -10.83 28.10
C MET A 86 15.98 -10.58 27.03
N GLY A 87 15.79 -9.31 26.63
CA GLY A 87 14.87 -8.93 25.56
C GLY A 87 15.25 -9.53 24.21
N GLY A 88 16.53 -9.45 23.82
CA GLY A 88 17.03 -10.04 22.58
C GLY A 88 16.86 -11.55 22.53
N ALA A 89 17.07 -12.25 23.65
CA ALA A 89 16.83 -13.68 23.75
C ALA A 89 15.33 -14.02 23.66
N ALA A 90 14.44 -13.18 24.23
CA ALA A 90 13.00 -13.37 24.10
C ALA A 90 12.54 -13.24 22.64
N LEU A 91 13.07 -12.25 21.91
CA LEU A 91 12.82 -12.04 20.49
C LEU A 91 13.30 -13.24 19.64
N HIS A 92 14.52 -13.72 19.87
CA HIS A 92 15.05 -14.88 19.15
C HIS A 92 14.19 -16.14 19.33
N LEU A 93 13.62 -16.32 20.53
CA LEU A 93 12.71 -17.42 20.88
C LEU A 93 11.27 -17.24 20.34
N GLY A 94 11.01 -16.25 19.47
CA GLY A 94 9.70 -16.03 18.86
C GLY A 94 8.66 -15.45 19.82
N ASN A 95 9.08 -14.59 20.76
CA ASN A 95 8.16 -13.93 21.70
C ASN A 95 8.15 -12.41 21.49
N ILE A 96 7.17 -11.78 22.12
CA ILE A 96 7.11 -10.33 22.28
C ILE A 96 7.85 -9.92 23.55
N ALA A 97 8.88 -9.11 23.39
CA ALA A 97 9.59 -8.50 24.51
C ALA A 97 8.87 -7.20 24.92
N GLU A 98 8.16 -7.22 26.05
CA GLU A 98 7.60 -5.99 26.63
C GLU A 98 8.69 -5.24 27.40
N MET A 99 9.27 -4.23 26.77
CA MET A 99 10.33 -3.36 27.29
C MET A 99 9.83 -1.92 27.31
N LYS A 100 9.89 -1.26 28.47
CA LYS A 100 9.41 0.13 28.62
C LYS A 100 10.20 1.10 27.73
N THR A 101 9.58 2.22 27.39
CA THR A 101 10.20 3.25 26.54
C THR A 101 11.50 3.75 27.17
N GLY A 102 12.56 3.89 26.38
CA GLY A 102 13.89 4.26 26.86
C GLY A 102 14.74 3.10 27.40
N GLU A 103 14.27 1.85 27.37
CA GLU A 103 15.11 0.67 27.66
C GLU A 103 16.02 0.25 26.49
N GLY A 104 15.97 0.97 25.36
CA GLY A 104 16.79 0.69 24.17
C GLY A 104 16.27 -0.48 23.33
N LYS A 105 15.01 -0.42 22.91
CA LYS A 105 14.35 -1.43 22.06
C LYS A 105 15.09 -1.65 20.74
N THR A 106 15.38 -0.56 20.03
CA THR A 106 16.10 -0.58 18.75
C THR A 106 17.45 -1.30 18.86
N LEU A 107 18.25 -0.96 19.88
CA LEU A 107 19.53 -1.62 20.15
C LEU A 107 19.37 -3.09 20.55
N THR A 108 18.31 -3.43 21.28
CA THR A 108 17.98 -4.81 21.67
C THR A 108 17.68 -5.68 20.45
N GLY A 109 17.01 -5.14 19.43
CA GLY A 109 16.69 -5.84 18.18
C GLY A 109 17.91 -6.28 17.38
N VAL A 110 19.05 -5.62 17.54
CA VAL A 110 20.30 -5.97 16.83
C VAL A 110 20.79 -7.38 17.17
N LEU A 111 20.63 -7.80 18.43
CA LEU A 111 21.08 -9.10 18.93
C LEU A 111 20.42 -10.27 18.17
N PRO A 112 19.08 -10.43 18.18
CA PRO A 112 18.42 -11.48 17.43
C PRO A 112 18.50 -11.26 15.92
N ALA A 113 18.57 -10.03 15.43
CA ALA A 113 18.71 -9.79 13.99
C ALA A 113 20.04 -10.34 13.47
N TYR A 114 21.15 -10.07 14.16
CA TYR A 114 22.47 -10.64 13.81
C TYR A 114 22.47 -12.17 13.87
N LEU A 115 22.00 -12.75 14.98
CA LEU A 115 22.01 -14.20 15.17
C LEU A 115 21.22 -14.93 14.07
N ASN A 116 20.03 -14.45 13.74
CA ASN A 116 19.19 -15.09 12.72
C ASN A 116 19.65 -14.80 11.29
N ALA A 117 20.33 -13.68 11.05
CA ALA A 117 20.93 -13.38 9.76
C ALA A 117 22.08 -14.35 9.38
N LEU A 118 22.63 -15.10 10.35
CA LEU A 118 23.63 -16.13 10.09
C LEU A 118 23.12 -17.28 9.23
N SER A 119 21.80 -17.52 9.15
CA SER A 119 21.26 -18.57 8.27
C SER A 119 21.35 -18.21 6.80
N GLY A 120 21.41 -16.92 6.46
CA GLY A 120 21.45 -16.42 5.08
C GLY A 120 20.07 -16.22 4.43
N ASP A 121 18.98 -16.58 5.11
CA ASP A 121 17.61 -16.49 4.57
C ASP A 121 17.02 -15.06 4.63
N GLY A 122 17.70 -14.16 5.34
CA GLY A 122 17.29 -12.77 5.53
C GLY A 122 16.43 -12.53 6.77
N VAL A 123 16.56 -11.34 7.37
CA VAL A 123 15.75 -10.90 8.52
C VAL A 123 15.02 -9.60 8.18
N HIS A 124 13.71 -9.55 8.41
CA HIS A 124 12.93 -8.34 8.23
C HIS A 124 12.71 -7.61 9.57
N VAL A 125 13.15 -6.36 9.65
CA VAL A 125 12.90 -5.48 10.80
C VAL A 125 11.83 -4.48 10.41
N VAL A 126 10.64 -4.63 11.00
CA VAL A 126 9.46 -3.84 10.66
C VAL A 126 9.30 -2.68 11.64
N THR A 127 9.14 -1.47 11.11
CA THR A 127 8.89 -0.24 11.87
C THR A 127 7.58 0.41 11.44
N THR A 128 7.13 1.45 12.16
CA THR A 128 5.84 2.11 11.89
C THR A 128 5.87 3.12 10.75
N ASN A 129 7.04 3.57 10.28
CA ASN A 129 7.16 4.51 9.16
C ASN A 129 8.56 4.47 8.52
N ASP A 130 8.65 4.97 7.29
CA ASP A 130 9.88 4.94 6.48
C ASP A 130 11.05 5.70 7.13
N TYR A 131 10.77 6.79 7.86
CA TYR A 131 11.81 7.54 8.58
C TYR A 131 12.50 6.68 9.65
N LEU A 132 11.73 5.93 10.45
CA LEU A 132 12.29 5.04 11.45
C LEU A 132 13.01 3.86 10.80
N ALA A 133 12.46 3.28 9.74
CA ALA A 133 13.12 2.20 9.00
C ALA A 133 14.51 2.65 8.51
N GLN A 134 14.60 3.80 7.86
CA GLN A 134 15.85 4.35 7.34
C GLN A 134 16.82 4.71 8.46
N ARG A 135 16.35 5.46 9.47
CA ARG A 135 17.18 5.86 10.61
C ARG A 135 17.77 4.65 11.32
N ASP A 136 16.96 3.63 11.59
CA ASP A 136 17.39 2.46 12.36
C ASP A 136 18.34 1.58 11.54
N ALA A 137 18.09 1.44 10.22
CA ALA A 137 19.02 0.76 9.31
C ALA A 137 20.38 1.45 9.24
N GLU A 138 20.41 2.78 9.15
CA GLU A 138 21.65 3.56 9.12
C GLU A 138 22.37 3.50 10.48
N TRP A 139 21.64 3.68 11.57
CA TRP A 139 22.18 3.74 12.93
C TRP A 139 22.66 2.38 13.42
N MET A 140 21.77 1.38 13.51
CA MET A 140 22.08 0.03 14.00
C MET A 140 22.90 -0.76 13.00
N GLY A 141 22.71 -0.51 11.70
CA GLY A 141 23.51 -1.12 10.65
C GLY A 141 25.00 -0.80 10.76
N ARG A 142 25.43 0.20 11.56
CA ARG A 142 26.85 0.40 11.90
C ARG A 142 27.45 -0.84 12.58
N VAL A 143 26.73 -1.41 13.56
CA VAL A 143 27.17 -2.60 14.32
C VAL A 143 27.21 -3.82 13.40
N GLN A 144 26.15 -4.02 12.62
CA GLN A 144 26.01 -5.21 11.78
C GLN A 144 26.98 -5.19 10.59
N ARG A 145 27.20 -4.02 9.95
CA ARG A 145 28.22 -3.86 8.90
C ARG A 145 29.63 -4.05 9.43
N PHE A 146 29.91 -3.56 10.64
CA PHE A 146 31.19 -3.81 11.32
C PHE A 146 31.45 -5.32 11.48
N LEU A 147 30.42 -6.08 11.83
CA LEU A 147 30.46 -7.55 11.89
C LEU A 147 30.36 -8.24 10.52
N GLY A 148 30.32 -7.51 9.41
CA GLY A 148 30.36 -8.06 8.06
C GLY A 148 29.02 -8.44 7.44
N LEU A 149 27.89 -8.06 8.05
CA LEU A 149 26.56 -8.24 7.46
C LEU A 149 26.16 -7.07 6.56
N SER A 150 25.37 -7.36 5.54
CA SER A 150 24.75 -6.38 4.64
C SER A 150 23.38 -5.93 5.16
N ILE A 151 23.06 -4.65 4.98
CA ILE A 151 21.83 -4.02 5.47
C ILE A 151 21.08 -3.37 4.32
N GLY A 152 19.80 -3.73 4.17
CA GLY A 152 18.87 -3.15 3.21
C GLY A 152 17.82 -2.27 3.87
N THR A 153 17.24 -1.34 3.10
CA THR A 153 16.11 -0.51 3.54
C THR A 153 15.10 -0.33 2.43
N ILE A 154 13.87 -0.75 2.70
CA ILE A 154 12.72 -0.57 1.82
C ILE A 154 11.98 0.70 2.23
N VAL A 155 11.84 1.62 1.29
CA VAL A 155 11.06 2.87 1.45
C VAL A 155 10.15 3.09 0.25
N SER A 156 9.13 3.92 0.44
CA SER A 156 8.15 4.21 -0.60
C SER A 156 8.78 4.87 -1.84
N GLY A 157 8.29 4.51 -3.03
CA GLY A 157 8.73 5.07 -4.31
C GLY A 157 10.01 4.47 -4.91
N GLN A 158 10.66 3.51 -4.24
CA GLN A 158 11.78 2.75 -4.82
C GLN A 158 11.34 1.89 -6.01
N ARG A 159 12.19 1.82 -7.03
CA ARG A 159 12.01 0.94 -8.19
C ARG A 159 12.19 -0.55 -7.81
N PRO A 160 11.55 -1.50 -8.52
CA PRO A 160 11.64 -2.92 -8.19
C PRO A 160 13.07 -3.50 -8.18
N ASP A 161 13.93 -3.06 -9.10
CA ASP A 161 15.35 -3.47 -9.15
C ASP A 161 16.10 -3.10 -7.87
N VAL A 162 15.91 -1.86 -7.40
CA VAL A 162 16.48 -1.41 -6.12
C VAL A 162 15.92 -2.24 -4.96
N ARG A 163 14.61 -2.49 -4.92
CA ARG A 163 13.99 -3.29 -3.84
C ARG A 163 14.60 -4.68 -3.75
N ARG A 164 14.81 -5.35 -4.88
CA ARG A 164 15.44 -6.68 -4.94
C ARG A 164 16.83 -6.67 -4.32
N GLU A 165 17.65 -5.67 -4.63
CA GLU A 165 18.98 -5.51 -4.01
C GLU A 165 18.87 -5.31 -2.50
N GLN A 166 17.88 -4.51 -2.04
CA GLN A 166 17.65 -4.29 -0.61
C GLN A 166 17.18 -5.57 0.11
N TYR A 167 16.27 -6.34 -0.48
CA TYR A 167 15.81 -7.62 0.09
C TYR A 167 16.90 -8.68 0.11
N ALA A 168 17.86 -8.64 -0.82
CA ALA A 168 19.01 -9.56 -0.87
C ALA A 168 20.00 -9.36 0.29
N ALA A 169 19.93 -8.24 1.02
CA ALA A 169 20.76 -7.98 2.19
C ALA A 169 20.42 -8.91 3.37
N ASP A 170 21.41 -9.28 4.19
CA ASP A 170 21.23 -10.17 5.34
C ASP A 170 20.11 -9.69 6.30
N ILE A 171 19.95 -8.37 6.44
CA ILE A 171 18.90 -7.74 7.25
C ILE A 171 18.26 -6.59 6.46
N THR A 172 16.93 -6.57 6.39
CA THR A 172 16.15 -5.57 5.65
C THR A 172 15.22 -4.83 6.59
N HIS A 173 15.36 -3.51 6.65
CA HIS A 173 14.43 -2.64 7.37
C HIS A 173 13.32 -2.14 6.45
N GLY A 174 12.12 -1.97 6.98
CA GLY A 174 10.99 -1.43 6.23
C GLY A 174 9.76 -1.24 7.09
N THR A 175 8.65 -0.89 6.46
CA THR A 175 7.34 -0.78 7.11
C THR A 175 6.45 -1.95 6.75
N ASN A 176 5.46 -2.23 7.59
CA ASN A 176 4.45 -3.28 7.33
C ASN A 176 3.76 -3.09 5.97
N ASN A 177 3.48 -1.85 5.59
CA ASN A 177 2.84 -1.48 4.33
C ASN A 177 3.75 -1.81 3.15
N GLU A 178 5.00 -1.38 3.17
CA GLU A 178 5.93 -1.62 2.07
C GLU A 178 6.22 -3.12 1.89
N PHE A 179 6.46 -3.83 2.99
CA PHE A 179 6.64 -5.29 2.98
C PHE A 179 5.40 -6.04 2.47
N GLY A 180 4.21 -5.66 2.94
CA GLY A 180 2.97 -6.31 2.53
C GLY A 180 2.57 -5.99 1.09
N PHE A 181 2.81 -4.77 0.60
CA PHE A 181 2.58 -4.44 -0.81
C PHE A 181 3.60 -5.06 -1.75
N ASP A 182 4.85 -5.23 -1.34
CA ASP A 182 5.84 -6.01 -2.10
C ASP A 182 5.40 -7.47 -2.22
N TYR A 183 4.88 -8.07 -1.14
CA TYR A 183 4.27 -9.40 -1.20
C TYR A 183 3.10 -9.46 -2.20
N LEU A 184 2.19 -8.49 -2.16
CA LEU A 184 1.06 -8.46 -3.10
C LEU A 184 1.52 -8.26 -4.55
N ARG A 185 2.52 -7.40 -4.78
CA ARG A 185 3.10 -7.16 -6.11
C ARG A 185 3.84 -8.38 -6.66
N ASP A 186 4.60 -9.07 -5.82
CA ASP A 186 5.29 -10.31 -6.21
C ASP A 186 4.29 -11.38 -6.65
N ASN A 187 3.14 -11.47 -5.98
CA ASN A 187 2.07 -12.39 -6.39
C ASN A 187 1.26 -11.90 -7.61
N MET A 188 1.53 -10.70 -8.14
CA MET A 188 0.99 -10.18 -9.40
C MET A 188 2.04 -10.14 -10.53
N ALA A 189 3.29 -10.51 -10.23
CA ALA A 189 4.41 -10.47 -11.18
C ALA A 189 4.17 -11.41 -12.38
N GLN A 190 4.54 -10.97 -13.58
CA GLN A 190 4.41 -11.77 -14.80
C GLN A 190 5.68 -12.57 -15.11
N SER A 191 6.81 -12.20 -14.50
CA SER A 191 8.07 -12.92 -14.63
C SER A 191 8.76 -13.06 -13.28
N ARG A 192 9.60 -14.09 -13.15
CA ARG A 192 10.46 -14.29 -11.97
C ARG A 192 11.40 -13.10 -11.74
N ASN A 193 11.81 -12.42 -12.81
CA ASN A 193 12.69 -11.25 -12.76
C ASN A 193 12.00 -10.00 -12.20
N ASP A 194 10.68 -10.00 -12.06
CA ASP A 194 9.94 -8.89 -11.47
C ASP A 194 9.78 -9.02 -9.95
N LEU A 195 9.98 -10.24 -9.41
CA LEU A 195 9.92 -10.51 -7.98
C LEU A 195 10.99 -9.73 -7.22
N VAL A 196 10.65 -9.19 -6.06
CA VAL A 196 11.57 -8.41 -5.23
C VAL A 196 11.89 -9.10 -3.90
N GLN A 197 10.96 -9.85 -3.31
CA GLN A 197 11.17 -10.55 -2.05
C GLN A 197 11.82 -11.93 -2.28
N ARG A 198 12.33 -12.50 -1.18
CA ARG A 198 13.01 -13.82 -1.18
C ARG A 198 12.53 -14.76 -0.08
N GLY A 199 11.25 -14.64 0.30
CA GLY A 199 10.63 -15.45 1.35
C GLY A 199 10.42 -14.70 2.67
N HIS A 200 9.94 -15.44 3.68
CA HIS A 200 9.52 -14.89 4.98
C HIS A 200 10.15 -15.71 6.13
N ALA A 201 11.46 -15.61 6.32
CA ALA A 201 12.16 -16.41 7.33
C ALA A 201 11.94 -15.88 8.76
N PHE A 202 12.38 -14.65 9.05
CA PHE A 202 12.24 -14.06 10.38
C PHE A 202 11.82 -12.59 10.34
N ALA A 203 10.76 -12.25 11.06
CA ALA A 203 10.34 -10.87 11.28
C ALA A 203 10.49 -10.43 12.75
N ILE A 204 11.07 -9.25 12.94
CA ILE A 204 11.07 -8.52 14.21
C ILE A 204 10.21 -7.28 14.03
N VAL A 205 9.03 -7.27 14.65
CA VAL A 205 8.10 -6.14 14.58
C VAL A 205 8.35 -5.19 15.75
N ASP A 206 8.89 -4.00 15.45
CA ASP A 206 8.93 -2.91 16.42
C ASP A 206 7.55 -2.27 16.58
N GLU A 207 7.23 -1.83 17.80
CA GLU A 207 5.91 -1.34 18.18
C GLU A 207 4.79 -2.31 17.76
N VAL A 208 4.97 -3.59 18.10
CA VAL A 208 4.10 -4.71 17.69
C VAL A 208 2.62 -4.50 18.00
N ASP A 209 2.30 -3.78 19.07
CA ASP A 209 0.92 -3.45 19.45
C ASP A 209 0.30 -2.38 18.54
N SER A 210 1.09 -1.46 17.98
CA SER A 210 0.59 -0.55 16.95
C SER A 210 0.37 -1.28 15.63
N ILE A 211 1.32 -2.12 15.20
CA ILE A 211 1.25 -2.77 13.89
C ILE A 211 0.27 -3.94 13.88
N LEU A 212 0.39 -4.89 14.81
CA LEU A 212 -0.41 -6.13 14.80
C LEU A 212 -1.79 -5.99 15.46
N ILE A 213 -2.07 -4.87 16.13
CA ILE A 213 -3.35 -4.62 16.81
C ILE A 213 -4.01 -3.32 16.34
N ASP A 214 -3.36 -2.15 16.36
CA ASP A 214 -4.04 -0.91 15.95
C ASP A 214 -4.26 -0.82 14.43
N GLU A 215 -3.25 -1.18 13.64
CA GLU A 215 -3.28 -1.11 12.17
C GLU A 215 -3.93 -2.34 11.53
N ALA A 216 -3.96 -3.46 12.24
CA ALA A 216 -4.60 -4.71 11.81
C ALA A 216 -6.14 -4.64 11.69
N ARG A 217 -6.73 -3.44 11.78
CA ARG A 217 -8.16 -3.15 11.54
C ARG A 217 -8.51 -3.07 10.06
N THR A 218 -7.54 -2.78 9.19
CA THR A 218 -7.76 -2.61 7.76
C THR A 218 -6.80 -3.51 6.97
N PRO A 219 -7.27 -4.22 5.93
CA PRO A 219 -6.39 -4.99 5.06
C PRO A 219 -5.54 -4.09 4.16
N LEU A 220 -4.48 -4.66 3.59
CA LEU A 220 -3.73 -4.10 2.48
C LEU A 220 -4.42 -4.48 1.17
N ILE A 221 -4.75 -3.51 0.34
CA ILE A 221 -5.48 -3.72 -0.91
C ILE A 221 -4.76 -2.98 -2.05
N ILE A 222 -4.49 -3.71 -3.13
CA ILE A 222 -4.14 -3.15 -4.45
C ILE A 222 -5.40 -3.20 -5.30
N SER A 223 -5.83 -2.03 -5.77
CA SER A 223 -6.94 -1.90 -6.71
C SER A 223 -6.45 -1.35 -8.04
N GLY A 224 -7.09 -1.75 -9.12
CA GLY A 224 -6.83 -1.23 -10.45
C GLY A 224 -8.13 -1.06 -11.24
N PRO A 225 -8.05 -0.44 -12.43
CA PRO A 225 -9.22 -0.25 -13.26
C PRO A 225 -9.83 -1.61 -13.62
N ALA A 226 -11.13 -1.74 -13.37
CA ALA A 226 -11.94 -2.85 -13.79
C ALA A 226 -12.29 -2.68 -15.26
N GLU A 227 -12.27 -3.77 -16.03
CA GLU A 227 -12.87 -3.81 -17.37
C GLU A 227 -14.39 -3.91 -17.26
N THR A 228 -15.04 -2.98 -16.54
CA THR A 228 -16.50 -2.99 -16.39
C THR A 228 -17.16 -2.28 -17.56
N SER A 229 -18.23 -2.87 -18.09
CA SER A 229 -19.03 -2.20 -19.11
C SER A 229 -19.80 -1.04 -18.48
N ALA A 230 -19.34 0.20 -18.70
CA ALA A 230 -20.09 1.45 -18.39
C ALA A 230 -21.56 1.43 -18.84
N LYS A 231 -21.91 0.50 -19.74
CA LYS A 231 -23.27 0.12 -20.15
C LYS A 231 -24.23 -0.12 -18.98
N TRP A 232 -23.87 -0.91 -17.97
CA TRP A 232 -24.80 -1.29 -16.89
C TRP A 232 -25.16 -0.12 -15.99
N TYR A 233 -24.17 0.70 -15.63
CA TYR A 233 -24.41 1.97 -14.92
C TYR A 233 -25.36 2.89 -15.69
N GLY A 234 -25.20 2.97 -17.02
CA GLY A 234 -26.12 3.70 -17.90
C GLY A 234 -27.54 3.13 -17.91
N GLU A 235 -27.69 1.81 -18.03
CA GLU A 235 -29.00 1.15 -18.02
C GLU A 235 -29.72 1.27 -16.67
N PHE A 236 -29.04 1.07 -15.55
CA PHE A 236 -29.66 1.22 -14.23
C PHE A 236 -29.97 2.68 -13.89
N ALA A 237 -29.17 3.64 -14.37
CA ALA A 237 -29.52 5.06 -14.29
C ALA A 237 -30.76 5.41 -15.13
N ARG A 238 -31.05 4.65 -16.21
CA ARG A 238 -32.29 4.75 -16.98
C ARG A 238 -33.48 4.10 -16.27
N ILE A 239 -33.27 2.95 -15.60
CA ILE A 239 -34.33 2.18 -14.92
C ILE A 239 -34.74 2.80 -13.58
N ALA A 240 -33.78 3.24 -12.77
CA ALA A 240 -34.05 3.75 -11.41
C ALA A 240 -35.10 4.89 -11.35
N PRO A 241 -35.15 5.87 -12.29
CA PRO A 241 -36.22 6.87 -12.35
C PRO A 241 -37.62 6.30 -12.63
N LEU A 242 -37.72 5.17 -13.35
CA LEU A 242 -38.99 4.51 -13.69
C LEU A 242 -39.57 3.76 -12.49
N MET A 243 -38.71 3.36 -11.54
CA MET A 243 -39.14 2.70 -10.32
C MET A 243 -39.79 3.69 -9.34
N LYS A 244 -40.86 3.25 -8.65
CA LYS A 244 -41.63 4.06 -7.72
C LYS A 244 -41.30 3.72 -6.26
N ARG A 245 -40.97 4.75 -5.47
CA ARG A 245 -40.81 4.68 -4.01
C ARG A 245 -42.10 4.20 -3.36
N ASP A 246 -41.97 3.41 -2.31
CA ASP A 246 -43.04 2.77 -1.51
C ASP A 246 -43.90 1.79 -2.31
N ARG A 247 -43.42 1.36 -3.48
CA ARG A 247 -44.02 0.29 -4.28
C ARG A 247 -42.97 -0.70 -4.78
N HIS A 248 -42.01 -0.22 -5.55
CA HIS A 248 -40.91 -1.05 -6.10
C HIS A 248 -39.70 -1.10 -5.15
N TYR A 249 -39.56 -0.12 -4.26
CA TYR A 249 -38.51 -0.09 -3.24
C TYR A 249 -38.91 0.83 -2.08
N GLU A 250 -38.35 0.56 -0.90
CA GLU A 250 -38.49 1.36 0.31
C GLU A 250 -37.15 2.03 0.68
N VAL A 251 -37.22 3.22 1.27
CA VAL A 251 -36.03 4.00 1.66
C VAL A 251 -36.04 4.23 3.17
N GLU A 252 -35.02 3.73 3.87
CA GLU A 252 -34.83 3.98 5.29
C GLU A 252 -33.79 5.08 5.51
N GLU A 253 -34.27 6.34 5.57
CA GLU A 253 -33.41 7.53 5.60
C GLU A 253 -32.47 7.59 6.82
N ALA A 254 -32.92 7.12 7.99
CA ALA A 254 -32.11 7.10 9.21
C ALA A 254 -30.91 6.15 9.12
N LYS A 255 -31.06 5.02 8.40
CA LYS A 255 -29.98 4.04 8.18
C LYS A 255 -29.28 4.22 6.84
N ARG A 256 -29.76 5.14 5.98
CA ARG A 256 -29.28 5.36 4.61
C ARG A 256 -29.24 4.06 3.78
N THR A 257 -30.28 3.24 3.91
CA THR A 257 -30.42 1.97 3.16
C THR A 257 -31.65 1.98 2.27
N ILE A 258 -31.63 1.11 1.26
CA ILE A 258 -32.75 0.89 0.34
C ILE A 258 -33.03 -0.61 0.29
N SER A 259 -34.30 -0.95 0.43
CA SER A 259 -34.80 -2.31 0.33
C SER A 259 -35.67 -2.40 -0.92
N ILE A 260 -35.38 -3.36 -1.80
CA ILE A 260 -36.14 -3.57 -3.04
C ILE A 260 -37.28 -4.54 -2.73
N SER A 261 -38.49 -4.24 -3.18
CA SER A 261 -39.66 -5.12 -2.98
C SER A 261 -39.70 -6.21 -4.06
N GLU A 262 -40.51 -7.25 -3.87
CA GLU A 262 -40.74 -8.29 -4.89
C GLU A 262 -41.24 -7.69 -6.22
N GLU A 263 -42.21 -6.77 -6.17
CA GLU A 263 -42.68 -6.02 -7.37
C GLU A 263 -41.55 -5.23 -8.05
N GLY A 264 -40.56 -4.77 -7.27
CA GLY A 264 -39.40 -4.05 -7.80
C GLY A 264 -38.39 -4.96 -8.50
N VAL A 265 -38.25 -6.21 -8.03
CA VAL A 265 -37.41 -7.23 -8.67
C VAL A 265 -38.02 -7.65 -10.01
N GLU A 266 -39.30 -8.01 -10.03
CA GLU A 266 -40.03 -8.40 -11.25
C GLU A 266 -39.99 -7.28 -12.31
N PHE A 267 -40.15 -6.02 -11.88
CA PHE A 267 -40.05 -4.87 -12.79
C PHE A 267 -38.67 -4.74 -13.44
N VAL A 268 -37.59 -5.07 -12.73
CA VAL A 268 -36.23 -4.99 -13.26
C VAL A 268 -35.93 -6.19 -14.16
N GLU A 269 -36.39 -7.38 -13.78
CA GLU A 269 -36.30 -8.59 -14.60
C GLU A 269 -36.96 -8.38 -15.97
N ASP A 270 -38.18 -7.82 -15.99
CA ASP A 270 -38.90 -7.45 -17.22
C ASP A 270 -38.15 -6.40 -18.07
N GLN A 271 -37.54 -5.39 -17.43
CA GLN A 271 -36.80 -4.35 -18.14
C GLN A 271 -35.49 -4.85 -18.75
N LEU A 272 -34.88 -5.88 -18.16
CA LEU A 272 -33.62 -6.46 -18.60
C LEU A 272 -33.80 -7.70 -19.48
N GLY A 273 -34.98 -8.32 -19.46
CA GLY A 273 -35.28 -9.56 -20.18
C GLY A 273 -34.58 -10.77 -19.57
N ILE A 274 -34.44 -10.80 -18.23
CA ILE A 274 -33.82 -11.91 -17.49
C ILE A 274 -34.87 -12.62 -16.63
N GLU A 275 -34.70 -13.91 -16.39
CA GLU A 275 -35.67 -14.71 -15.64
C GLU A 275 -35.53 -14.58 -14.12
N ASN A 276 -34.31 -14.38 -13.61
CA ASN A 276 -34.06 -14.23 -12.18
C ASN A 276 -32.85 -13.33 -11.90
N LEU A 277 -33.07 -12.24 -11.17
CA LEU A 277 -32.03 -11.30 -10.76
C LEU A 277 -31.05 -11.89 -9.72
N TYR A 278 -31.45 -12.92 -8.98
CA TYR A 278 -30.67 -13.58 -7.93
C TYR A 278 -29.92 -14.83 -8.40
N GLU A 279 -29.91 -15.12 -9.70
CA GLU A 279 -29.03 -16.15 -10.26
C GLU A 279 -27.55 -15.74 -10.08
N ALA A 280 -26.66 -16.71 -9.84
CA ALA A 280 -25.25 -16.47 -9.57
C ALA A 280 -24.57 -15.57 -10.64
N ALA A 281 -24.93 -15.75 -11.92
CA ALA A 281 -24.45 -14.95 -13.04
C ALA A 281 -24.95 -13.48 -13.06
N ASN A 282 -26.08 -13.20 -12.39
CA ASN A 282 -26.72 -11.88 -12.35
C ASN A 282 -26.46 -11.12 -11.05
N THR A 283 -25.75 -11.72 -10.09
CA THR A 283 -25.41 -11.14 -8.78
C THR A 283 -24.88 -9.69 -8.86
N PRO A 284 -24.01 -9.31 -9.81
CA PRO A 284 -23.52 -7.93 -9.92
C PRO A 284 -24.62 -6.89 -10.25
N LEU A 285 -25.68 -7.31 -10.94
CA LEU A 285 -26.79 -6.43 -11.36
C LEU A 285 -27.57 -5.89 -10.16
N ILE A 286 -27.66 -6.67 -9.08
CA ILE A 286 -28.29 -6.25 -7.82
C ILE A 286 -27.55 -5.02 -7.25
N SER A 287 -26.22 -5.03 -7.29
CA SER A 287 -25.44 -3.91 -6.78
C SER A 287 -25.63 -2.66 -7.62
N TYR A 288 -25.63 -2.78 -8.96
CA TYR A 288 -25.89 -1.62 -9.83
C TYR A 288 -27.29 -1.04 -9.60
N LEU A 289 -28.30 -1.89 -9.44
CA LEU A 289 -29.66 -1.48 -9.12
C LEU A 289 -29.72 -0.73 -7.77
N ASN A 290 -29.15 -1.33 -6.72
CA ASN A 290 -29.14 -0.76 -5.39
C ASN A 290 -28.40 0.60 -5.38
N ASN A 291 -27.25 0.67 -6.03
CA ASN A 291 -26.46 1.89 -6.15
C ASN A 291 -27.18 2.97 -6.96
N ALA A 292 -27.87 2.62 -8.04
CA ALA A 292 -28.66 3.56 -8.83
C ALA A 292 -29.84 4.13 -8.00
N LEU A 293 -30.52 3.30 -7.21
CA LEU A 293 -31.58 3.74 -6.30
C LEU A 293 -31.02 4.60 -5.16
N LYS A 294 -29.88 4.22 -4.57
CA LYS A 294 -29.21 5.00 -3.51
C LYS A 294 -28.76 6.36 -4.05
N ALA A 295 -28.14 6.38 -5.22
CA ALA A 295 -27.76 7.60 -5.91
C ALA A 295 -28.99 8.48 -6.18
N LYS A 296 -30.14 7.91 -6.58
CA LYS A 296 -31.40 8.62 -6.81
C LYS A 296 -31.94 9.28 -5.53
N GLU A 297 -32.07 8.53 -4.44
CA GLU A 297 -32.84 8.95 -3.25
C GLU A 297 -31.98 9.57 -2.13
N LEU A 298 -30.79 9.02 -1.88
CA LEU A 298 -29.97 9.35 -0.71
C LEU A 298 -28.86 10.37 -0.99
N TYR A 299 -28.48 10.55 -2.26
CA TYR A 299 -27.43 11.49 -2.67
C TYR A 299 -28.05 12.61 -3.51
N LYS A 300 -28.11 13.82 -2.94
CA LYS A 300 -28.67 15.00 -3.57
C LYS A 300 -27.57 15.92 -4.08
N LYS A 301 -27.76 16.35 -5.33
CA LYS A 301 -26.96 17.40 -5.95
C LYS A 301 -27.06 18.69 -5.13
N ASP A 302 -25.95 19.41 -5.03
CA ASP A 302 -25.75 20.65 -4.27
C ASP A 302 -25.85 20.50 -2.75
N GLN A 303 -25.94 19.27 -2.23
CA GLN A 303 -25.85 18.96 -0.80
C GLN A 303 -24.66 18.03 -0.52
N GLN A 304 -24.67 16.83 -1.09
CA GLN A 304 -23.61 15.83 -0.91
C GLN A 304 -22.53 15.89 -1.99
N TYR A 305 -22.85 16.44 -3.16
CA TYR A 305 -21.92 16.58 -4.27
C TYR A 305 -22.36 17.71 -5.19
N ILE A 306 -21.42 18.23 -5.97
CA ILE A 306 -21.66 19.13 -7.10
C ILE A 306 -21.12 18.50 -8.37
N VAL A 307 -21.56 19.00 -9.52
CA VAL A 307 -21.02 18.61 -10.83
C VAL A 307 -20.35 19.83 -11.45
N THR A 308 -19.07 19.75 -11.76
CA THR A 308 -18.28 20.85 -12.35
C THR A 308 -17.33 20.26 -13.40
N ASP A 309 -17.20 20.92 -14.56
CA ASP A 309 -16.34 20.49 -15.67
C ASP A 309 -16.57 19.03 -16.16
N GLY A 310 -17.79 18.52 -15.98
CA GLY A 310 -18.09 17.12 -16.32
C GLY A 310 -17.49 16.12 -15.34
N GLU A 311 -17.30 16.50 -14.08
CA GLU A 311 -16.88 15.62 -12.99
C GLU A 311 -17.79 15.79 -11.76
N VAL A 312 -18.00 14.70 -11.01
CA VAL A 312 -18.72 14.71 -9.73
C VAL A 312 -17.72 15.00 -8.60
N LEU A 313 -17.93 16.09 -7.87
CA LEU A 313 -17.08 16.50 -6.75
C LEU A 313 -17.88 16.42 -5.44
N ILE A 314 -17.32 15.71 -4.45
CA ILE A 314 -17.96 15.55 -3.14
C ILE A 314 -17.92 16.87 -2.37
N VAL A 315 -19.00 17.21 -1.68
CA VAL A 315 -19.09 18.38 -0.80
C VAL A 315 -19.28 17.92 0.63
N ASP A 316 -18.52 18.51 1.55
CA ASP A 316 -18.73 18.33 2.99
C ASP A 316 -20.04 19.01 3.40
N GLU A 317 -20.99 18.23 3.91
CA GLU A 317 -22.33 18.67 4.31
C GLU A 317 -22.32 19.79 5.38
N PHE A 318 -21.28 19.85 6.22
CA PHE A 318 -21.20 20.83 7.31
C PHE A 318 -20.50 22.12 6.90
N THR A 319 -19.47 22.01 6.07
CA THR A 319 -18.62 23.17 5.71
C THR A 319 -18.91 23.74 4.33
N GLY A 320 -19.66 23.01 3.49
CA GLY A 320 -19.92 23.37 2.10
C GLY A 320 -18.66 23.37 1.22
N ARG A 321 -17.54 22.82 1.71
CA ARG A 321 -16.27 22.77 0.99
C ARG A 321 -16.25 21.60 0.03
N VAL A 322 -15.72 21.85 -1.16
CA VAL A 322 -15.47 20.81 -2.17
C VAL A 322 -14.25 19.99 -1.76
N LEU A 323 -14.43 18.68 -1.65
CA LEU A 323 -13.39 17.71 -1.32
C LEU A 323 -12.80 17.13 -2.60
N SER A 324 -11.85 17.85 -3.20
CA SER A 324 -11.16 17.44 -4.42
C SER A 324 -10.41 16.12 -4.24
N GLY A 325 -10.46 15.24 -5.24
CA GLY A 325 -9.76 13.95 -5.24
C GLY A 325 -10.43 12.83 -4.44
N ARG A 326 -11.59 13.07 -3.81
CA ARG A 326 -12.37 12.03 -3.12
C ARG A 326 -13.47 11.48 -4.01
N ARG A 327 -13.64 10.15 -4.03
CA ARG A 327 -14.72 9.43 -4.71
C ARG A 327 -15.55 8.63 -3.71
N TYR A 328 -16.77 8.28 -4.09
CA TYR A 328 -17.60 7.35 -3.32
C TYR A 328 -17.22 5.90 -3.70
N ASN A 329 -17.26 4.98 -2.75
CA ASN A 329 -16.84 3.59 -2.95
C ASN A 329 -17.98 2.72 -3.51
N GLU A 330 -17.69 1.45 -3.83
CA GLU A 330 -18.66 0.39 -4.18
C GLU A 330 -19.56 0.78 -5.38
N GLY A 331 -18.98 1.30 -6.46
CA GLY A 331 -19.75 1.74 -7.63
C GLY A 331 -20.68 2.93 -7.42
N MET A 332 -20.74 3.52 -6.22
CA MET A 332 -21.64 4.63 -5.91
C MET A 332 -21.28 5.90 -6.67
N HIS A 333 -20.00 6.17 -6.84
CA HIS A 333 -19.56 7.36 -7.57
C HIS A 333 -19.91 7.25 -9.05
N GLN A 334 -19.76 6.06 -9.64
CA GLN A 334 -20.16 5.71 -11.00
C GLN A 334 -21.68 5.78 -11.18
N ALA A 335 -22.45 5.32 -10.18
CA ALA A 335 -23.90 5.45 -10.19
C ALA A 335 -24.36 6.92 -10.14
N ILE A 336 -23.67 7.79 -9.39
CA ILE A 336 -23.93 9.24 -9.38
C ILE A 336 -23.49 9.88 -10.71
N GLU A 337 -22.33 9.51 -11.25
CA GLU A 337 -21.87 9.94 -12.58
C GLU A 337 -22.91 9.58 -13.65
N ALA A 338 -23.42 8.34 -13.64
CA ALA A 338 -24.46 7.87 -14.55
C ALA A 338 -25.79 8.61 -14.35
N LYS A 339 -26.24 8.80 -13.10
CA LYS A 339 -27.44 9.58 -12.74
C LYS A 339 -27.38 10.99 -13.31
N GLU A 340 -26.23 11.66 -13.19
CA GLU A 340 -26.01 13.03 -13.66
C GLU A 340 -25.62 13.12 -15.13
N ARG A 341 -25.54 11.99 -15.84
CA ARG A 341 -25.14 11.88 -17.26
C ARG A 341 -23.72 12.42 -17.51
N VAL A 342 -22.86 12.24 -16.53
CA VAL A 342 -21.43 12.52 -16.59
C VAL A 342 -20.70 11.32 -17.21
N LYS A 343 -19.51 11.55 -17.79
CA LYS A 343 -18.67 10.44 -18.28
C LYS A 343 -18.31 9.54 -17.10
N ILE A 344 -18.84 8.32 -17.13
CA ILE A 344 -18.55 7.29 -16.12
C ILE A 344 -17.08 6.91 -16.27
N LYS A 345 -16.31 7.04 -15.20
CA LYS A 345 -14.94 6.50 -15.17
C LYS A 345 -15.02 5.06 -14.67
N ASP A 346 -14.10 4.21 -15.15
CA ASP A 346 -14.08 2.80 -14.77
C ASP A 346 -14.01 2.62 -13.25
N GLU A 347 -14.62 1.55 -12.77
CA GLU A 347 -14.57 1.17 -11.36
C GLU A 347 -13.19 0.65 -11.01
N ASN A 348 -12.76 0.85 -9.77
CA ASN A 348 -11.55 0.21 -9.28
C ASN A 348 -11.96 -1.12 -8.63
N GLN A 349 -11.44 -2.23 -9.11
CA GLN A 349 -11.62 -3.54 -8.50
C GLN A 349 -10.39 -3.94 -7.70
N THR A 350 -10.59 -4.78 -6.68
CA THR A 350 -9.49 -5.41 -5.93
C THR A 350 -8.74 -6.38 -6.84
N LEU A 351 -7.43 -6.14 -7.01
CA LEU A 351 -6.53 -7.03 -7.75
C LEU A 351 -5.79 -7.99 -6.82
N ALA A 352 -5.42 -7.50 -5.64
CA ALA A 352 -4.77 -8.28 -4.61
C ALA A 352 -5.09 -7.69 -3.25
N THR A 353 -5.27 -8.55 -2.25
CA THR A 353 -5.55 -8.14 -0.87
C THR A 353 -4.90 -9.10 0.09
N ILE A 354 -4.48 -8.61 1.27
CA ILE A 354 -4.07 -9.42 2.42
C ILE A 354 -4.27 -8.65 3.72
N THR A 355 -4.72 -9.33 4.78
CA THR A 355 -4.69 -8.74 6.13
C THR A 355 -3.28 -8.75 6.72
N LEU A 356 -2.93 -7.76 7.55
CA LEU A 356 -1.65 -7.78 8.27
C LEU A 356 -1.49 -9.06 9.10
N GLN A 357 -2.59 -9.56 9.65
CA GLN A 357 -2.66 -10.82 10.37
C GLN A 357 -2.12 -11.98 9.55
N ASN A 358 -2.72 -12.25 8.39
CA ASN A 358 -2.32 -13.37 7.54
C ASN A 358 -0.96 -13.13 6.88
N TYR A 359 -0.60 -11.88 6.58
CA TYR A 359 0.74 -11.54 6.09
C TYR A 359 1.84 -11.94 7.09
N PHE A 360 1.73 -11.53 8.36
CA PHE A 360 2.73 -11.86 9.37
C PHE A 360 2.73 -13.35 9.77
N ARG A 361 1.62 -14.08 9.53
CA ARG A 361 1.57 -15.55 9.69
C ARG A 361 2.36 -16.31 8.63
N LEU A 362 2.77 -15.66 7.53
CA LEU A 362 3.65 -16.27 6.52
C LEU A 362 5.07 -16.50 7.05
N TYR A 363 5.49 -15.78 8.10
CA TYR A 363 6.84 -15.88 8.61
C TYR A 363 7.06 -17.18 9.39
N GLU A 364 8.16 -17.90 9.10
CA GLU A 364 8.54 -19.10 9.86
C GLU A 364 8.76 -18.78 11.34
N LYS A 365 9.36 -17.62 11.60
CA LYS A 365 9.49 -17.06 12.94
C LYS A 365 9.04 -15.61 12.97
N LEU A 366 8.22 -15.29 13.96
CA LEU A 366 7.74 -13.94 14.23
C LEU A 366 8.10 -13.56 15.66
N SER A 367 8.52 -12.32 15.85
CA SER A 367 8.79 -11.73 17.15
C SER A 367 8.46 -10.24 17.14
N GLY A 368 8.42 -9.61 18.30
CA GLY A 368 8.18 -8.17 18.34
C GLY A 368 8.55 -7.53 19.66
N MET A 369 8.63 -6.20 19.66
CA MET A 369 8.96 -5.44 20.86
C MET A 369 8.00 -4.27 21.02
N THR A 370 7.65 -3.96 22.26
CA THR A 370 6.82 -2.79 22.59
C THR A 370 6.91 -2.48 24.09
N GLY A 371 6.44 -1.31 24.52
CA GLY A 371 6.30 -0.97 25.94
C GLY A 371 5.02 -1.50 26.59
N THR A 372 4.04 -1.95 25.79
CA THR A 372 2.66 -2.14 26.25
C THR A 372 1.94 -3.30 25.55
N ALA A 373 2.46 -4.53 25.59
CA ALA A 373 1.82 -5.70 24.97
C ALA A 373 0.93 -6.53 25.91
N GLN A 374 1.14 -6.47 27.23
CA GLN A 374 0.55 -7.42 28.17
C GLN A 374 -0.99 -7.42 28.17
N THR A 375 -1.62 -6.29 27.83
CA THR A 375 -3.09 -6.20 27.75
C THR A 375 -3.65 -7.01 26.58
N GLU A 376 -2.91 -7.08 25.47
CA GLU A 376 -3.31 -7.76 24.23
C GLU A 376 -2.75 -9.18 24.12
N ALA A 377 -2.11 -9.70 25.17
CA ALA A 377 -1.40 -10.98 25.14
C ALA A 377 -2.29 -12.16 24.68
N ALA A 378 -3.58 -12.13 25.01
CA ALA A 378 -4.52 -13.16 24.57
C ALA A 378 -4.77 -13.09 23.05
N GLU A 379 -4.98 -11.90 22.50
CA GLU A 379 -5.18 -11.70 21.06
C GLU A 379 -3.91 -12.05 20.27
N LEU A 380 -2.74 -11.59 20.75
CA LEU A 380 -1.45 -11.87 20.13
C LEU A 380 -1.12 -13.37 20.12
N SER A 381 -1.43 -14.08 21.20
CA SER A 381 -1.24 -15.53 21.27
C SER A 381 -2.25 -16.29 20.40
N GLN A 382 -3.50 -15.86 20.32
CA GLN A 382 -4.54 -16.55 19.56
C GLN A 382 -4.34 -16.38 18.04
N THR A 383 -3.99 -15.18 17.59
CA THR A 383 -3.88 -14.85 16.17
C THR A 383 -2.51 -15.22 15.59
N TYR A 384 -1.44 -14.95 16.33
CA TYR A 384 -0.06 -15.05 15.83
C TYR A 384 0.79 -16.11 16.55
N SER A 385 0.24 -16.83 17.53
CA SER A 385 1.01 -17.74 18.40
C SER A 385 2.18 -17.05 19.14
N LEU A 386 2.08 -15.74 19.38
CA LEU A 386 3.11 -14.95 20.06
C LEU A 386 2.87 -14.89 21.57
N GLY A 387 3.86 -15.32 22.35
CA GLY A 387 3.89 -15.11 23.80
C GLY A 387 4.36 -13.71 24.16
N VAL A 388 3.77 -13.07 25.18
CA VAL A 388 4.25 -11.77 25.71
C VAL A 388 5.08 -12.00 26.95
N VAL A 389 6.30 -11.46 26.97
CA VAL A 389 7.24 -11.59 28.09
C VAL A 389 7.56 -10.20 28.66
N PRO A 390 7.12 -9.90 29.89
CA PRO A 390 7.47 -8.65 30.56
C PRO A 390 8.94 -8.67 30.97
N ILE A 391 9.76 -7.87 30.30
CA ILE A 391 11.18 -7.73 30.62
C ILE A 391 11.33 -6.72 31.79
N PRO A 392 12.12 -7.04 32.83
CA PRO A 392 12.41 -6.09 33.90
C PRO A 392 13.05 -4.81 33.36
N THR A 393 12.78 -3.67 34.00
CA THR A 393 13.47 -2.40 33.65
C THR A 393 14.90 -2.41 34.17
N ASN A 394 15.83 -1.73 33.48
CA ASN A 394 17.23 -1.62 33.90
C ASN A 394 17.35 -0.91 35.25
N ARG A 395 16.53 0.13 35.45
CA ARG A 395 16.43 0.90 36.70
C ARG A 395 14.99 0.90 37.23
N PRO A 396 14.78 1.08 38.54
CA PRO A 396 13.42 1.14 39.10
C PRO A 396 12.63 2.32 38.52
N MET A 397 11.38 2.06 38.14
CA MET A 397 10.48 3.11 37.62
C MET A 397 9.91 3.94 38.79
N VAL A 398 10.18 5.25 38.79
CA VAL A 398 9.81 6.19 39.88
C VAL A 398 8.83 7.28 39.45
N ARG A 399 8.30 7.23 38.23
CA ARG A 399 7.35 8.21 37.69
C ARG A 399 6.08 8.28 38.56
N ALA A 400 5.65 9.50 38.87
CA ALA A 400 4.40 9.75 39.57
C ALA A 400 3.23 9.84 38.58
N ASP A 401 2.48 8.74 38.43
CA ASP A 401 1.24 8.73 37.65
C ASP A 401 0.07 9.26 38.50
N ARG A 402 -0.35 10.50 38.25
CA ARG A 402 -1.46 11.16 38.96
C ARG A 402 -2.81 10.69 38.43
N ALA A 403 -3.83 10.81 39.29
CA ALA A 403 -5.22 10.59 38.94
C ALA A 403 -5.70 11.64 37.91
N ASP A 404 -6.73 11.26 37.15
CA ASP A 404 -7.30 12.12 36.12
C ASP A 404 -8.09 13.28 36.75
N VAL A 405 -8.01 14.45 36.12
CA VAL A 405 -8.79 15.64 36.49
C VAL A 405 -9.91 15.80 35.46
N ILE A 406 -11.16 15.75 35.91
CA ILE A 406 -12.33 15.70 35.02
C ILE A 406 -13.14 16.99 35.16
N TYR A 407 -13.42 17.65 34.04
CA TYR A 407 -14.20 18.90 33.99
C TYR A 407 -15.57 18.67 33.36
N LYS A 408 -16.50 19.57 33.66
CA LYS A 408 -17.83 19.56 33.04
C LYS A 408 -17.74 19.92 31.55
N THR A 409 -16.99 20.97 31.22
CA THR A 409 -16.88 21.51 29.85
C THR A 409 -15.46 21.44 29.33
N GLU A 410 -15.30 21.33 28.00
CA GLU A 410 -13.98 21.38 27.35
C GLU A 410 -13.26 22.71 27.61
N LYS A 411 -14.00 23.82 27.68
CA LYS A 411 -13.41 25.14 27.90
C LYS A 411 -12.70 25.19 29.26
N ALA A 412 -13.38 24.76 30.33
CA ALA A 412 -12.81 24.73 31.67
C ALA A 412 -11.59 23.78 31.75
N LYS A 413 -11.67 22.64 31.05
CA LYS A 413 -10.52 21.72 30.89
C LYS A 413 -9.32 22.44 30.29
N PHE A 414 -9.48 23.10 29.13
CA PHE A 414 -8.37 23.77 28.45
C PHE A 414 -7.83 24.97 29.24
N ASP A 415 -8.70 25.74 29.90
CA ASP A 415 -8.27 26.83 30.77
C ASP A 415 -7.35 26.30 31.89
N SER A 416 -7.74 25.21 32.56
CA SER A 416 -6.91 24.59 33.61
C SER A 416 -5.63 23.92 33.08
N VAL A 417 -5.68 23.28 31.90
CA VAL A 417 -4.49 22.71 31.24
C VAL A 417 -3.45 23.80 30.99
N VAL A 418 -3.88 24.97 30.53
CA VAL A 418 -2.98 26.09 30.23
C VAL A 418 -2.38 26.68 31.50
N GLU A 419 -3.14 26.73 32.60
CA GLU A 419 -2.62 27.14 33.91
C GLU A 419 -1.56 26.17 34.43
N ASP A 420 -1.80 24.87 34.39
CA ASP A 420 -0.81 23.85 34.82
C ASP A 420 0.46 23.91 33.95
N ILE A 421 0.32 24.03 32.62
CA ILE A 421 1.47 24.21 31.72
C ILE A 421 2.25 25.48 32.07
N ALA A 422 1.56 26.59 32.38
CA ALA A 422 2.20 27.85 32.75
C ALA A 422 3.03 27.71 34.04
N GLU A 423 2.46 27.12 35.10
CA GLU A 423 3.15 26.90 36.37
C GLU A 423 4.41 26.04 36.19
N ARG A 424 4.31 24.98 35.40
CA ARG A 424 5.41 24.05 35.12
C ARG A 424 6.51 24.68 34.27
N HIS A 425 6.11 25.43 33.25
CA HIS A 425 7.02 26.18 32.38
C HIS A 425 7.79 27.26 33.17
N GLU A 426 7.10 28.00 34.05
CA GLU A 426 7.73 29.00 34.93
C GLU A 426 8.71 28.36 35.93
N ALA A 427 8.40 27.15 36.41
CA ALA A 427 9.31 26.36 37.24
C ALA A 427 10.47 25.71 36.47
N GLY A 428 10.52 25.85 35.14
CA GLY A 428 11.56 25.26 34.27
C GLY A 428 11.35 23.78 33.93
N GLN A 429 10.24 23.17 34.35
CA GLN A 429 9.96 21.76 34.09
C GLN A 429 9.51 21.56 32.61
N PRO A 430 10.12 20.63 31.85
CA PRO A 430 9.67 20.35 30.49
C PRO A 430 8.30 19.66 30.47
N VAL A 431 7.47 20.03 29.51
CA VAL A 431 6.09 19.55 29.37
C VAL A 431 5.83 18.98 27.98
N LEU A 432 5.39 17.72 27.93
CA LEU A 432 4.85 17.08 26.73
C LEU A 432 3.33 16.97 26.85
N VAL A 433 2.60 17.60 25.93
CA VAL A 433 1.14 17.57 25.88
C VAL A 433 0.67 16.66 24.76
N GLY A 434 -0.09 15.62 25.08
CA GLY A 434 -0.73 14.73 24.11
C GLY A 434 -2.18 15.11 23.86
N THR A 435 -2.55 15.27 22.59
CA THR A 435 -3.91 15.62 22.14
C THR A 435 -4.43 14.56 21.15
N ALA A 436 -5.74 14.34 21.06
CA ALA A 436 -6.30 13.28 20.21
C ALA A 436 -6.48 13.67 18.72
N SER A 437 -6.43 14.96 18.38
CA SER A 437 -6.62 15.42 17.00
C SER A 437 -5.86 16.71 16.72
N VAL A 438 -5.53 16.94 15.44
CA VAL A 438 -4.80 18.13 14.98
C VAL A 438 -5.56 19.40 15.33
N GLU A 439 -6.89 19.37 15.23
CA GLU A 439 -7.75 20.49 15.60
C GLU A 439 -7.59 20.87 17.08
N LYS A 440 -7.53 19.88 17.98
CA LYS A 440 -7.30 20.12 19.41
C LYS A 440 -5.89 20.63 19.69
N SER A 441 -4.88 20.15 18.96
CA SER A 441 -3.50 20.66 19.06
C SER A 441 -3.43 22.15 18.68
N GLU A 442 -4.05 22.53 17.57
CA GLU A 442 -4.14 23.92 17.10
C GLU A 442 -4.99 24.79 18.03
N LEU A 443 -6.05 24.23 18.62
CA LEU A 443 -6.84 24.91 19.65
C LEU A 443 -5.96 25.23 20.86
N LEU A 444 -5.27 24.24 21.44
CA LEU A 444 -4.40 24.42 22.59
C LEU A 444 -3.26 25.40 22.28
N SER A 445 -2.65 25.30 21.10
CA SER A 445 -1.62 26.25 20.64
C SER A 445 -2.12 27.70 20.73
N ARG A 446 -3.35 27.99 20.28
CA ARG A 446 -3.93 29.34 20.42
C ARG A 446 -4.08 29.80 21.87
N TYR A 447 -4.37 28.89 22.81
CA TYR A 447 -4.40 29.25 24.23
C TYR A 447 -3.02 29.53 24.79
N LEU A 448 -2.02 28.72 24.44
CA LEU A 448 -0.63 28.90 24.86
C LEU A 448 -0.04 30.21 24.31
N VAL A 449 -0.30 30.55 23.03
CA VAL A 449 0.08 31.84 22.43
C VAL A 449 -0.52 33.01 23.20
N LYS A 450 -1.81 32.93 23.57
CA LYS A 450 -2.47 33.98 24.37
C LYS A 450 -1.83 34.16 25.74
N ARG A 451 -1.31 33.08 26.34
CA ARG A 451 -0.62 33.11 27.63
C ARG A 451 0.85 33.52 27.51
N GLY A 452 1.40 33.57 26.30
CA GLY A 452 2.79 33.95 26.02
C GLY A 452 3.79 32.80 26.22
N ILE A 453 3.33 31.54 26.18
CA ILE A 453 4.18 30.37 26.40
C ILE A 453 4.76 29.89 25.06
N PRO A 454 6.09 29.88 24.87
CA PRO A 454 6.72 29.33 23.67
C PRO A 454 6.53 27.80 23.65
N HIS A 455 6.09 27.28 22.50
CA HIS A 455 5.81 25.86 22.35
C HIS A 455 5.97 25.43 20.89
N GLU A 456 6.20 24.13 20.71
CA GLU A 456 6.22 23.48 19.40
C GLU A 456 5.00 22.56 19.23
N VAL A 457 4.48 22.45 18.00
CA VAL A 457 3.31 21.60 17.68
C VAL A 457 3.71 20.56 16.64
N LEU A 458 3.39 19.29 16.92
CA LEU A 458 3.74 18.13 16.09
C LEU A 458 2.46 17.45 15.62
N ASN A 459 2.28 17.42 14.30
CA ASN A 459 1.03 16.99 13.66
C ASN A 459 1.18 15.71 12.81
N ALA A 460 2.25 14.93 13.01
CA ALA A 460 2.57 13.72 12.24
C ALA A 460 2.67 13.93 10.72
N LYS A 461 3.19 15.09 10.28
CA LYS A 461 3.35 15.41 8.85
C LYS A 461 4.77 15.31 8.34
N ASN A 462 5.75 15.60 9.19
CA ASN A 462 7.15 15.57 8.82
C ASN A 462 7.95 14.90 9.92
N HIS A 463 8.08 13.57 9.83
CA HIS A 463 8.69 12.76 10.88
C HIS A 463 10.13 13.18 11.21
N ALA A 464 10.94 13.55 10.22
CA ALA A 464 12.33 13.99 10.45
C ALA A 464 12.39 15.29 11.25
N ARG A 465 11.59 16.30 10.87
CA ARG A 465 11.52 17.55 11.63
C ARG A 465 10.93 17.32 13.02
N GLU A 466 9.88 16.53 13.12
CA GLU A 466 9.23 16.25 14.41
C GLU A 466 10.16 15.49 15.37
N ALA A 467 10.94 14.53 14.86
CA ALA A 467 11.96 13.84 15.63
C ALA A 467 13.00 14.83 16.19
N SER A 468 13.46 15.80 15.39
CA SER A 468 14.39 16.83 15.87
C SER A 468 13.81 17.68 17.01
N ILE A 469 12.52 18.02 16.95
CA ILE A 469 11.84 18.77 18.01
C ILE A 469 11.70 17.92 19.27
N ILE A 470 11.30 16.66 19.12
CA ILE A 470 11.11 15.71 20.23
C ILE A 470 12.43 15.42 20.95
N ALA A 471 13.53 15.28 20.21
CA ALA A 471 14.86 15.08 20.78
C ALA A 471 15.27 16.24 21.71
N MET A 472 14.69 17.43 21.51
CA MET A 472 14.94 18.64 22.30
C MET A 472 13.84 18.94 23.34
N ALA A 473 12.76 18.14 23.37
CA ALA A 473 11.60 18.39 24.24
C ALA A 473 11.88 18.19 25.74
N GLY A 474 12.99 17.53 26.10
CA GLY A 474 13.40 17.31 27.49
C GLY A 474 14.26 18.43 28.08
N ARG A 475 14.42 19.55 27.39
CA ARG A 475 15.19 20.72 27.82
C ARG A 475 14.43 21.59 28.82
N LEU A 476 15.17 22.39 29.59
CA LEU A 476 14.58 23.23 30.64
C LEU A 476 13.53 24.18 30.05
N GLY A 477 12.32 24.15 30.61
CA GLY A 477 11.19 24.97 30.18
C GLY A 477 10.61 24.64 28.80
N ALA A 478 11.04 23.57 28.13
CA ALA A 478 10.49 23.20 26.83
C ALA A 478 9.01 22.77 26.93
N VAL A 479 8.16 23.28 26.03
CA VAL A 479 6.75 22.85 25.91
C VAL A 479 6.52 22.31 24.51
N THR A 480 6.05 21.07 24.42
CA THR A 480 5.80 20.38 23.15
C THR A 480 4.39 19.81 23.12
N VAL A 481 3.61 20.14 22.09
CA VAL A 481 2.27 19.62 21.86
C VAL A 481 2.34 18.57 20.75
N ALA A 482 1.97 17.34 21.05
CA ALA A 482 1.94 16.23 20.10
C ALA A 482 0.49 15.80 19.82
N THR A 483 0.13 15.71 18.55
CA THR A 483 -1.10 15.07 18.11
C THR A 483 -0.94 13.56 18.10
N ASN A 484 -1.86 12.84 18.74
CA ASN A 484 -1.86 11.40 18.96
C ASN A 484 -0.50 10.92 19.48
N MET A 485 0.29 10.34 18.58
CA MET A 485 1.62 9.80 18.88
C MET A 485 2.68 10.36 17.93
N ALA A 486 2.51 11.61 17.48
CA ALA A 486 3.56 12.36 16.80
C ALA A 486 4.86 12.34 17.64
N GLY A 487 5.99 12.19 16.98
CA GLY A 487 7.26 11.96 17.68
C GLY A 487 7.51 10.53 18.16
N ARG A 488 6.71 9.55 17.71
CA ARG A 488 6.95 8.12 17.96
C ARG A 488 8.34 7.70 17.48
N GLY A 489 8.92 6.73 18.18
CA GLY A 489 10.26 6.20 17.88
C GLY A 489 11.43 7.13 18.25
N THR A 490 11.18 8.36 18.70
CA THR A 490 12.22 9.27 19.20
C THR A 490 12.17 9.38 20.72
N ASP A 491 13.35 9.28 21.34
CA ASP A 491 13.51 9.34 22.78
C ASP A 491 13.62 10.79 23.27
N ILE A 492 12.90 11.11 24.35
CA ILE A 492 12.98 12.42 25.02
C ILE A 492 13.98 12.26 26.16
N GLN A 493 15.20 12.72 25.94
CA GLN A 493 16.26 12.74 26.94
C GLN A 493 16.19 14.04 27.73
N LEU A 494 16.27 13.96 29.07
CA LEU A 494 16.33 15.15 29.91
C LEU A 494 17.64 15.90 29.62
N GLY A 495 17.56 17.21 29.43
CA GLY A 495 18.68 18.05 28.98
C GLY A 495 18.85 18.14 27.45
N GLY A 496 18.07 17.38 26.66
CA GLY A 496 18.12 17.40 25.19
C GLY A 496 19.11 16.39 24.59
N ASN A 497 19.28 16.45 23.27
CA ASN A 497 20.16 15.55 22.53
C ASN A 497 21.48 16.24 22.16
N ALA A 498 22.61 15.62 22.54
CA ALA A 498 23.93 16.21 22.39
C ALA A 498 24.35 16.42 20.92
N GLU A 499 23.98 15.53 20.00
CA GLU A 499 24.33 15.65 18.58
C GLU A 499 23.62 16.85 17.94
N PHE A 500 22.33 17.04 18.24
CA PHE A 500 21.58 18.20 17.76
C PHE A 500 22.12 19.51 18.33
N ILE A 501 22.49 19.53 19.61
CA ILE A 501 23.10 20.70 20.24
C ILE A 501 24.46 21.00 19.61
N ALA A 502 25.26 19.97 19.30
CA ALA A 502 26.55 20.14 18.64
C ALA A 502 26.40 20.72 17.22
N ASP A 503 25.49 20.17 16.40
CA ASP A 503 25.18 20.71 15.06
C ASP A 503 24.68 22.17 15.15
N GLU A 504 23.78 22.49 16.09
CA GLU A 504 23.29 23.86 16.30
C GLU A 504 24.43 24.82 16.67
N GLN A 505 25.34 24.42 17.56
CA GLN A 505 26.51 25.21 17.94
C GLN A 505 27.48 25.43 16.78
N LEU A 506 27.68 24.43 15.92
CA LEU A 506 28.54 24.52 14.74
C LEU A 506 27.91 25.43 13.67
N ARG A 507 26.61 25.28 13.42
CA ARG A 507 25.87 26.17 12.51
C ARG A 507 25.85 27.61 12.98
N ALA A 508 25.75 27.85 14.30
CA ALA A 508 25.85 29.19 14.87
C ALA A 508 27.23 29.85 14.62
N LYS A 509 28.28 29.04 14.42
CA LYS A 509 29.62 29.48 14.01
C LYS A 509 29.77 29.62 12.48
N GLY A 510 28.71 29.34 11.72
CA GLY A 510 28.71 29.37 10.26
C GLY A 510 29.22 28.10 9.58
N LEU A 511 29.40 27.01 10.33
CA LEU A 511 29.85 25.73 9.80
C LEU A 511 28.66 24.86 9.39
N SER A 512 28.74 24.22 8.23
CA SER A 512 27.68 23.38 7.67
C SER A 512 28.26 22.10 7.08
N PRO A 513 27.62 20.93 7.29
CA PRO A 513 28.02 19.68 6.65
C PRO A 513 28.01 19.74 5.11
N ALA A 514 27.17 20.62 4.53
CA ALA A 514 27.02 20.74 3.08
C ALA A 514 27.93 21.80 2.46
N GLU A 515 28.19 22.90 3.18
CA GLU A 515 28.95 24.05 2.64
C GLU A 515 30.41 24.06 3.09
N THR A 516 30.71 23.55 4.29
CA THR A 516 32.05 23.50 4.88
C THR A 516 32.32 22.13 5.53
N PRO A 517 32.26 21.01 4.78
CA PRO A 517 32.33 19.66 5.34
C PRO A 517 33.61 19.38 6.12
N GLU A 518 34.78 19.76 5.60
CA GLU A 518 36.07 19.47 6.26
C GLU A 518 36.22 20.22 7.59
N GLU A 519 35.82 21.49 7.65
CA GLU A 519 35.86 22.31 8.86
C GLU A 519 34.80 21.89 9.88
N TYR A 520 33.65 21.40 9.40
CA TYR A 520 32.57 20.87 10.24
C TYR A 520 33.00 19.57 10.93
N GLU A 521 33.52 18.59 10.16
CA GLU A 521 33.98 17.30 10.68
C GLU A 521 35.14 17.48 11.67
N ALA A 522 36.10 18.37 11.38
CA ALA A 522 37.21 18.64 12.30
C ALA A 522 36.76 19.26 13.63
N ALA A 523 35.65 20.00 13.65
CA ALA A 523 35.11 20.64 14.85
C ALA A 523 34.03 19.81 15.57
N TRP A 524 33.60 18.69 14.96
CA TRP A 524 32.47 17.88 15.44
C TRP A 524 32.74 17.25 16.80
N ASP A 525 33.88 16.57 16.97
CA ASP A 525 34.21 15.85 18.21
C ASP A 525 34.26 16.80 19.42
N ASP A 526 34.87 17.98 19.25
CA ASP A 526 34.94 19.01 20.30
C ASP A 526 33.56 19.60 20.61
N ALA A 527 32.75 19.86 19.59
CA ALA A 527 31.39 20.37 19.76
C ALA A 527 30.49 19.33 20.45
N LEU A 528 30.63 18.05 20.08
CA LEU A 528 29.89 16.95 20.67
C LEU A 528 30.27 16.75 22.14
N ALA A 529 31.56 16.78 22.48
CA ALA A 529 32.01 16.68 23.88
C ALA A 529 31.48 17.85 24.74
N SER A 530 31.50 19.08 24.20
CA SER A 530 30.91 20.25 24.83
C SER A 530 29.40 20.11 25.03
N ALA A 531 28.68 19.67 24.00
CA ALA A 531 27.25 19.44 24.04
C ALA A 531 26.87 18.33 25.03
N GLN A 532 27.64 17.24 25.12
CA GLN A 532 27.44 16.17 26.11
C GLN A 532 27.58 16.69 27.55
N ALA A 533 28.56 17.54 27.81
CA ALA A 533 28.74 18.18 29.12
C ALA A 533 27.56 19.12 29.44
N GLN A 534 27.07 19.88 28.45
CA GLN A 534 25.89 20.73 28.60
C GLN A 534 24.64 19.92 28.90
N VAL A 535 24.35 18.87 28.12
CA VAL A 535 23.19 17.99 28.33
C VAL A 535 23.22 17.39 29.72
N LYS A 536 24.38 16.93 30.19
CA LYS A 536 24.52 16.37 31.54
C LYS A 536 24.22 17.41 32.63
N ALA A 537 24.67 18.65 32.48
CA ALA A 537 24.37 19.71 33.44
C ALA A 537 22.88 20.09 33.42
N GLU A 538 22.29 20.23 32.24
CA GLU A 538 20.86 20.58 32.08
C GLU A 538 19.95 19.42 32.53
N HIS A 539 20.38 18.16 32.34
CA HIS A 539 19.71 16.96 32.86
C HIS A 539 19.50 17.03 34.38
N ASP A 540 20.55 17.41 35.13
CA ASP A 540 20.46 17.51 36.59
C ASP A 540 19.47 18.61 37.01
N GLN A 541 19.47 19.76 36.31
CA GLN A 541 18.49 20.84 36.54
C GLN A 541 17.05 20.39 36.25
N VAL A 542 16.83 19.69 35.15
CA VAL A 542 15.51 19.15 34.78
C VAL A 542 15.05 18.10 35.79
N THR A 543 15.97 17.27 36.28
CA THR A 543 15.72 16.27 37.33
C THR A 543 15.28 16.95 38.63
N GLU A 544 15.96 18.03 39.04
CA GLU A 544 15.57 18.86 40.19
C GLU A 544 14.20 19.55 40.01
N ALA A 545 13.87 19.97 38.78
CA ALA A 545 12.56 20.52 38.44
C ALA A 545 11.44 19.47 38.40
N GLY A 546 11.74 18.19 38.65
CA GLY A 546 10.76 17.09 38.72
C GLY A 546 10.72 16.19 37.48
N GLY A 547 11.66 16.35 36.55
CA GLY A 547 11.75 15.58 35.31
C GLY A 547 10.68 15.94 34.27
N LEU A 548 10.52 15.12 33.24
CA LEU A 548 9.52 15.38 32.19
C LEU A 548 8.09 15.24 32.75
N TYR A 549 7.27 16.27 32.55
CA TYR A 549 5.83 16.22 32.81
C TYR A 549 5.06 15.84 31.55
N VAL A 550 4.22 14.81 31.62
CA VAL A 550 3.36 14.38 30.53
C VAL A 550 1.90 14.70 30.85
N LEU A 551 1.27 15.49 30.00
CA LEU A 551 -0.12 15.90 30.13
C LEU A 551 -0.95 15.32 28.97
N GLY A 552 -1.92 14.47 29.27
CA GLY A 552 -2.93 14.04 28.28
C GLY A 552 -4.15 14.96 28.33
N THR A 553 -4.60 15.49 27.20
CA THR A 553 -5.76 16.40 27.16
C THR A 553 -7.10 15.68 26.97
N GLU A 554 -7.06 14.38 26.62
CA GLU A 554 -8.21 13.49 26.39
C GLU A 554 -7.76 12.03 26.61
N ARG A 555 -8.71 11.09 26.70
CA ARG A 555 -8.42 9.65 26.64
C ARG A 555 -8.43 9.19 25.19
N HIS A 556 -7.47 8.37 24.81
CA HIS A 556 -7.45 7.72 23.49
C HIS A 556 -8.44 6.55 23.43
N GLU A 557 -8.63 6.00 22.23
CA GLU A 557 -9.49 4.83 21.99
C GLU A 557 -9.09 3.60 22.80
N SER A 558 -7.83 3.51 23.23
CA SER A 558 -7.35 2.45 24.11
C SER A 558 -6.49 3.00 25.26
N ARG A 559 -6.57 2.32 26.40
CA ARG A 559 -5.75 2.59 27.58
C ARG A 559 -4.26 2.34 27.31
N ARG A 560 -3.97 1.47 26.34
CA ARG A 560 -2.61 1.17 25.89
C ARG A 560 -1.93 2.41 25.34
N ILE A 561 -2.59 3.13 24.43
CA ILE A 561 -2.08 4.38 23.84
C ILE A 561 -1.86 5.44 24.93
N ASP A 562 -2.79 5.55 25.89
CA ASP A 562 -2.62 6.45 27.04
C ASP A 562 -1.36 6.11 27.86
N ASN A 563 -1.12 4.82 28.11
CA ASN A 563 0.06 4.36 28.84
C ASN A 563 1.36 4.59 28.07
N GLN A 564 1.32 4.53 26.74
CA GLN A 564 2.48 4.88 25.91
C GLN A 564 2.81 6.37 26.02
N LEU A 565 1.79 7.24 26.04
CA LEU A 565 1.98 8.67 26.29
C LEU A 565 2.62 8.89 27.68
N ARG A 566 2.07 8.30 28.75
CA ARG A 566 2.67 8.36 30.10
C ARG A 566 4.12 7.84 30.11
N GLY A 567 4.36 6.75 29.37
CA GLY A 567 5.66 6.12 29.16
C GLY A 567 6.73 7.01 28.54
N ARG A 568 6.38 8.19 27.99
CA ARG A 568 7.36 9.15 27.51
C ARG A 568 8.18 9.79 28.64
N SER A 569 7.67 9.78 29.87
CA SER A 569 8.32 10.29 31.09
C SER A 569 8.84 9.17 32.01
N GLY A 570 9.81 9.50 32.86
CA GLY A 570 10.39 8.62 33.88
C GLY A 570 11.19 7.43 33.33
N ARG A 571 11.99 7.70 32.29
CA ARG A 571 12.82 6.71 31.59
C ARG A 571 14.09 6.43 32.38
N GLN A 572 14.65 5.22 32.29
CA GLN A 572 15.90 4.86 33.00
C GLN A 572 15.95 5.29 34.50
N GLY A 573 14.79 5.27 35.17
CA GLY A 573 14.67 5.65 36.58
C GLY A 573 14.68 7.15 36.87
N ASP A 574 14.59 8.00 35.84
CA ASP A 574 14.45 9.44 35.98
C ASP A 574 13.15 9.80 36.72
N PRO A 575 13.13 10.92 37.48
CA PRO A 575 11.88 11.48 37.99
C PRO A 575 10.99 11.91 36.82
N GLY A 576 9.70 11.99 37.11
CA GLY A 576 8.73 12.42 36.13
C GLY A 576 7.33 12.36 36.70
N GLU A 577 6.42 13.06 36.05
CA GLU A 577 5.01 13.10 36.44
C GLU A 577 4.13 12.90 35.20
N SER A 578 2.98 12.24 35.35
CA SER A 578 1.97 12.19 34.30
C SER A 578 0.57 12.46 34.84
N ARG A 579 -0.26 13.15 34.07
CA ARG A 579 -1.65 13.47 34.42
C ARG A 579 -2.52 13.59 33.17
N PHE A 580 -3.80 13.22 33.29
CA PHE A 580 -4.78 13.40 32.23
C PHE A 580 -5.84 14.41 32.68
N TYR A 581 -6.19 15.30 31.77
CA TYR A 581 -7.25 16.30 31.91
C TYR A 581 -8.36 15.91 30.95
N LEU A 582 -9.56 15.69 31.46
CA LEU A 582 -10.69 15.14 30.69
C LEU A 582 -11.89 16.06 30.82
N SER A 583 -12.83 15.97 29.89
CA SER A 583 -14.13 16.61 30.00
C SER A 583 -15.28 15.71 29.57
N LEU A 584 -16.49 15.98 30.08
CA LEU A 584 -17.71 15.29 29.63
C LEU A 584 -18.06 15.61 28.17
N GLY A 585 -17.48 16.68 27.63
CA GLY A 585 -17.60 17.10 26.24
C GLY A 585 -16.52 16.55 25.32
N ASP A 586 -15.60 15.70 25.78
CA ASP A 586 -14.56 15.09 24.92
C ASP A 586 -15.18 14.07 23.94
N ASP A 587 -14.50 13.81 22.81
CA ASP A 587 -15.05 12.95 21.75
C ASP A 587 -15.40 11.53 22.22
N LEU A 588 -14.54 10.94 23.08
CA LEU A 588 -14.83 9.65 23.70
C LEU A 588 -16.12 9.69 24.51
N MET A 589 -16.41 10.77 25.23
CA MET A 589 -17.60 10.90 26.06
C MET A 589 -18.86 11.21 25.23
N ARG A 590 -18.73 11.99 24.15
CA ARG A 590 -19.84 12.31 23.22
C ARG A 590 -20.39 11.08 22.51
N ARG A 591 -19.52 10.12 22.16
CA ARG A 591 -19.93 8.85 21.54
C ARG A 591 -20.81 8.00 22.46
N PHE A 592 -20.81 8.27 23.77
CA PHE A 592 -21.57 7.54 24.78
C PHE A 592 -22.39 8.51 25.66
N ASN A 593 -22.45 8.28 26.97
CA ASN A 593 -23.36 8.96 27.91
C ASN A 593 -22.93 10.38 28.33
N GLY A 594 -21.98 11.02 27.62
CA GLY A 594 -21.45 12.36 27.96
C GLY A 594 -22.53 13.43 28.13
N PRO A 595 -23.45 13.62 27.16
CA PRO A 595 -24.50 14.65 27.24
C PRO A 595 -25.48 14.45 28.41
N MET A 596 -25.80 13.19 28.73
CA MET A 596 -26.66 12.85 29.88
C MET A 596 -25.97 13.20 31.21
N LEU A 597 -24.69 12.86 31.34
CA LEU A 597 -23.89 13.16 32.52
C LEU A 597 -23.69 14.67 32.69
N GLU A 598 -23.44 15.41 31.61
CA GLU A 598 -23.29 16.86 31.64
C GLU A 598 -24.59 17.56 32.09
N SER A 599 -25.75 17.11 31.57
CA SER A 599 -27.06 17.59 31.98
C SER A 599 -27.34 17.32 33.47
N MET A 600 -27.00 16.12 33.94
CA MET A 600 -27.10 15.76 35.36
C MET A 600 -26.21 16.65 36.25
N MET A 601 -24.95 16.89 35.86
CA MET A 601 -24.04 17.74 36.63
C MET A 601 -24.50 19.21 36.66
N THR A 602 -25.06 19.69 35.56
CA THR A 602 -25.67 21.02 35.49
C THR A 602 -26.89 21.12 36.40
N THR A 603 -27.70 20.07 36.49
CA THR A 603 -28.85 19.97 37.40
C THR A 603 -28.41 19.98 38.86
N LEU A 604 -27.29 19.33 39.16
CA LEU A 604 -26.65 19.31 40.49
C LEU A 604 -25.90 20.59 40.83
N ARG A 605 -25.88 21.60 39.94
CA ARG A 605 -25.21 22.90 40.12
C ARG A 605 -23.71 22.80 40.42
N VAL A 606 -23.04 21.81 39.83
CA VAL A 606 -21.57 21.71 39.89
C VAL A 606 -20.97 22.84 39.04
N PRO A 607 -20.08 23.69 39.58
CA PRO A 607 -19.39 24.72 38.82
C PRO A 607 -18.57 24.14 37.66
N ASP A 608 -18.44 24.89 36.56
CA ASP A 608 -17.77 24.40 35.35
C ASP A 608 -16.25 24.28 35.52
N ASP A 609 -15.67 25.15 36.36
CA ASP A 609 -14.25 25.29 36.67
C ASP A 609 -13.77 24.35 37.79
N GLN A 610 -14.67 23.67 38.49
CA GLN A 610 -14.31 22.75 39.57
C GLN A 610 -14.09 21.32 39.05
N PRO A 611 -12.94 20.68 39.39
CA PRO A 611 -12.72 19.27 39.10
C PRO A 611 -13.79 18.36 39.71
N ILE A 612 -14.28 17.41 38.91
CA ILE A 612 -15.29 16.43 39.29
C ILE A 612 -14.61 15.21 39.92
N GLU A 613 -14.58 15.15 41.24
CA GLU A 613 -14.13 13.98 41.99
C GLU A 613 -15.28 13.00 42.25
N SER A 614 -15.68 12.23 41.23
CA SER A 614 -16.75 11.24 41.36
C SER A 614 -16.35 9.87 40.81
N LYS A 615 -16.40 8.85 41.67
CA LYS A 615 -16.19 7.44 41.28
C LYS A 615 -17.15 6.99 40.18
N MET A 616 -18.35 7.57 40.11
CA MET A 616 -19.32 7.27 39.05
C MET A 616 -18.82 7.75 37.68
N VAL A 617 -18.29 8.97 37.62
CA VAL A 617 -17.79 9.57 36.37
C VAL A 617 -16.50 8.87 35.91
N SER A 618 -15.56 8.59 36.82
CA SER A 618 -14.36 7.83 36.47
C SER A 618 -14.68 6.42 35.94
N ARG A 619 -15.70 5.75 36.50
CA ARG A 619 -16.18 4.45 35.98
C ARG A 619 -16.84 4.58 34.61
N ALA A 620 -17.58 5.66 34.37
CA ALA A 620 -18.21 5.90 33.08
C ALA A 620 -17.16 6.10 31.97
N ILE A 621 -16.10 6.87 32.24
CA ILE A 621 -14.98 7.07 31.31
C ILE A 621 -14.28 5.73 31.02
N LEU A 622 -13.96 4.95 32.06
CA LEU A 622 -13.34 3.63 31.90
C LEU A 622 -14.22 2.68 31.09
N SER A 623 -15.54 2.70 31.34
CA SER A 623 -16.52 1.89 30.60
C SER A 623 -16.59 2.29 29.13
N ALA A 624 -16.62 3.59 28.82
CA ALA A 624 -16.63 4.09 27.45
C ALA A 624 -15.36 3.66 26.70
N GLN A 625 -14.18 3.82 27.31
CA GLN A 625 -12.91 3.36 26.72
C GLN A 625 -12.91 1.84 26.49
N THR A 626 -13.36 1.05 27.46
CA THR A 626 -13.43 -0.42 27.34
C THR A 626 -14.38 -0.86 26.22
N GLN A 627 -15.51 -0.17 26.02
CA GLN A 627 -16.45 -0.46 24.94
C GLN A 627 -15.84 -0.18 23.57
N VAL A 628 -15.07 0.91 23.42
CA VAL A 628 -14.34 1.21 22.17
C VAL A 628 -13.26 0.17 21.90
N GLU A 629 -12.51 -0.25 22.92
CA GLU A 629 -11.52 -1.34 22.80
C GLU A 629 -12.19 -2.65 22.33
N GLN A 630 -13.32 -3.02 22.94
CA GLN A 630 -14.06 -4.21 22.56
C GLN A 630 -14.62 -4.12 21.13
N GLN A 631 -15.16 -2.95 20.74
CA GLN A 631 -15.63 -2.72 19.37
C GLN A 631 -14.48 -2.88 18.36
N ASN A 632 -13.33 -2.27 18.63
CA ASN A 632 -12.15 -2.38 17.79
C ASN A 632 -11.66 -3.85 17.69
N HIS A 633 -11.70 -4.59 18.80
CA HIS A 633 -11.36 -6.02 18.81
C HIS A 633 -12.31 -6.85 17.93
N GLU A 634 -13.62 -6.65 18.03
CA GLU A 634 -14.58 -7.37 17.18
C GLU A 634 -14.41 -7.00 15.69
N VAL A 635 -14.17 -5.72 15.36
CA VAL A 635 -13.87 -5.30 13.98
C VAL A 635 -12.67 -6.07 13.40
N ARG A 636 -11.56 -6.16 14.16
CA ARG A 636 -10.38 -6.91 13.70
C ARG A 636 -10.64 -8.39 13.52
N LYS A 637 -11.35 -8.97 14.49
CA LYS A 637 -11.72 -10.37 14.48
C LYS A 637 -12.61 -10.69 13.28
N ASP A 638 -13.57 -9.83 12.96
CA ASP A 638 -14.43 -10.01 11.79
C ASP A 638 -13.64 -9.83 10.49
N VAL A 639 -12.78 -8.81 10.38
CA VAL A 639 -11.88 -8.64 9.22
C VAL A 639 -11.03 -9.89 8.98
N LEU A 640 -10.45 -10.47 10.05
CA LEU A 640 -9.67 -11.70 9.95
C LEU A 640 -10.54 -12.90 9.53
N LYS A 641 -11.73 -13.10 10.11
CA LYS A 641 -12.61 -14.23 9.76
C LYS A 641 -12.94 -14.28 8.27
N TYR A 642 -13.28 -13.14 7.66
CA TYR A 642 -13.57 -13.08 6.23
C TYR A 642 -12.30 -13.33 5.40
N ASP A 643 -11.16 -12.75 5.81
CA ASP A 643 -9.88 -13.00 5.12
C ASP A 643 -9.37 -14.43 5.30
N GLU A 644 -9.75 -15.18 6.34
CA GLU A 644 -9.35 -16.60 6.47
C GLU A 644 -9.93 -17.47 5.35
N VAL A 645 -11.13 -17.15 4.86
CA VAL A 645 -11.73 -17.83 3.69
C VAL A 645 -10.92 -17.50 2.43
N LEU A 646 -10.69 -16.21 2.17
CA LEU A 646 -9.89 -15.75 1.03
C LEU A 646 -8.44 -16.23 1.11
N ASN A 647 -7.85 -16.33 2.29
CA ASN A 647 -6.46 -16.74 2.48
C ASN A 647 -6.24 -18.20 2.04
N ARG A 648 -7.20 -19.09 2.32
CA ARG A 648 -7.13 -20.49 1.85
C ARG A 648 -7.16 -20.56 0.33
N GLN A 649 -8.07 -19.81 -0.30
CA GLN A 649 -8.19 -19.73 -1.76
C GLN A 649 -6.93 -19.13 -2.38
N ARG A 650 -6.47 -18.00 -1.83
CA ARG A 650 -5.27 -17.28 -2.25
C ARG A 650 -4.02 -18.13 -2.17
N THR A 651 -3.85 -18.93 -1.11
CA THR A 651 -2.69 -19.82 -0.96
C THR A 651 -2.62 -20.80 -2.13
N VAL A 652 -3.73 -21.45 -2.48
CA VAL A 652 -3.79 -22.36 -3.64
C VAL A 652 -3.41 -21.63 -4.93
N ILE A 653 -4.01 -20.47 -5.18
CA ILE A 653 -3.76 -19.70 -6.42
C ILE A 653 -2.33 -19.18 -6.50
N TYR A 654 -1.74 -18.74 -5.38
CA TYR A 654 -0.39 -18.22 -5.34
C TYR A 654 0.65 -19.34 -5.45
N ASP A 655 0.40 -20.50 -4.85
CA ASP A 655 1.25 -21.69 -5.01
C ASP A 655 1.25 -22.15 -6.47
N GLU A 656 0.09 -22.19 -7.13
CA GLU A 656 0.00 -22.51 -8.57
C GLU A 656 0.75 -21.49 -9.43
N ARG A 657 0.54 -20.17 -9.21
CA ARG A 657 1.32 -19.13 -9.91
C ARG A 657 2.82 -19.29 -9.71
N ARG A 658 3.24 -19.62 -8.49
CA ARG A 658 4.66 -19.78 -8.15
C ARG A 658 5.30 -20.91 -8.94
N LYS A 659 4.65 -22.06 -9.06
CA LYS A 659 5.12 -23.20 -9.89
C LYS A 659 5.31 -22.78 -11.34
N VAL A 660 4.36 -22.01 -11.89
CA VAL A 660 4.46 -21.48 -13.26
C VAL A 660 5.66 -20.54 -13.41
N LEU A 661 5.83 -19.60 -12.48
CA LEU A 661 6.91 -18.60 -12.51
C LEU A 661 8.31 -19.19 -12.29
N ASP A 662 8.42 -20.23 -11.46
CA ASP A 662 9.70 -20.91 -11.21
C ASP A 662 10.12 -21.83 -12.36
N GLY A 663 9.25 -21.98 -13.38
CA GLY A 663 9.56 -22.70 -14.62
C GLY A 663 9.43 -24.22 -14.48
N GLU A 664 8.63 -24.70 -13.52
CA GLU A 664 8.36 -26.13 -13.36
C GLU A 664 7.74 -26.74 -14.62
N ASP A 665 7.95 -28.03 -14.81
CA ASP A 665 7.32 -28.76 -15.91
C ASP A 665 5.86 -29.06 -15.54
N LEU A 666 4.95 -28.32 -16.18
CA LEU A 666 3.50 -28.41 -15.95
C LEU A 666 2.84 -29.47 -16.84
N HIS A 667 3.59 -30.22 -17.65
CA HIS A 667 3.04 -31.15 -18.64
C HIS A 667 2.01 -32.12 -18.05
N LEU A 668 2.40 -32.80 -16.97
CA LEU A 668 1.55 -33.80 -16.30
C LEU A 668 0.29 -33.15 -15.72
N GLN A 669 0.43 -31.94 -15.20
CA GLN A 669 -0.69 -31.18 -14.66
C GLN A 669 -1.66 -30.78 -15.77
N VAL A 670 -1.15 -30.26 -16.90
CA VAL A 670 -1.95 -29.88 -18.06
C VAL A 670 -2.65 -31.11 -18.66
N GLN A 671 -1.98 -32.26 -18.77
CA GLN A 671 -2.63 -33.51 -19.19
C GLN A 671 -3.76 -33.92 -18.24
N THR A 672 -3.55 -33.78 -16.93
CA THR A 672 -4.62 -34.05 -15.95
C THR A 672 -5.79 -33.07 -16.12
N MET A 673 -5.52 -31.78 -16.41
CA MET A 673 -6.57 -30.80 -16.71
C MET A 673 -7.34 -31.15 -17.98
N VAL A 674 -6.65 -31.60 -19.03
CA VAL A 674 -7.27 -32.07 -20.28
C VAL A 674 -8.24 -33.21 -19.98
N ASP A 675 -7.80 -34.19 -19.20
CA ASP A 675 -8.61 -35.34 -18.80
C ASP A 675 -9.84 -34.91 -18.01
N ASP A 676 -9.64 -34.09 -16.98
CA ASP A 676 -10.70 -33.59 -16.11
C ASP A 676 -11.80 -32.88 -16.92
N VAL A 677 -11.42 -31.99 -17.85
CA VAL A 677 -12.39 -31.23 -18.65
C VAL A 677 -13.18 -32.16 -19.58
N VAL A 678 -12.52 -33.06 -20.31
CA VAL A 678 -13.23 -33.99 -21.21
C VAL A 678 -14.13 -34.94 -20.42
N ILE A 679 -13.67 -35.46 -19.27
CA ILE A 679 -14.47 -36.30 -18.38
C ILE A 679 -15.69 -35.53 -17.86
N ALA A 680 -15.55 -34.24 -17.51
CA ALA A 680 -16.65 -33.41 -17.04
C ALA A 680 -17.72 -33.19 -18.13
N TYR A 681 -17.31 -32.87 -19.36
CA TYR A 681 -18.23 -32.72 -20.50
C TYR A 681 -19.00 -34.01 -20.79
N VAL A 682 -18.30 -35.15 -20.84
CA VAL A 682 -18.94 -36.44 -21.08
C VAL A 682 -19.87 -36.81 -19.92
N SER A 683 -19.44 -36.60 -18.67
CA SER A 683 -20.26 -36.91 -17.51
C SER A 683 -21.52 -36.05 -17.45
N GLY A 684 -21.42 -34.75 -17.75
CA GLY A 684 -22.60 -33.86 -17.81
C GLY A 684 -23.56 -34.21 -18.93
N ALA A 685 -23.06 -34.59 -20.10
CA ALA A 685 -23.90 -35.04 -21.23
C ALA A 685 -24.54 -36.42 -21.00
N THR A 686 -23.99 -37.23 -20.10
CA THR A 686 -24.44 -38.62 -19.82
C THR A 686 -25.06 -38.79 -18.43
N GLU A 687 -25.29 -37.70 -17.68
CA GLU A 687 -25.75 -37.75 -16.28
C GLU A 687 -27.19 -38.25 -16.14
N THR A 688 -28.05 -37.91 -17.10
CA THR A 688 -29.48 -38.23 -17.07
C THR A 688 -29.95 -38.86 -18.38
N GLY A 689 -30.95 -39.74 -18.30
CA GLY A 689 -31.48 -40.46 -19.46
C GLY A 689 -30.76 -41.76 -19.80
N TYR A 690 -31.28 -42.46 -20.81
CA TYR A 690 -30.61 -43.63 -21.39
C TYR A 690 -29.69 -43.19 -22.54
N ALA A 691 -28.84 -44.08 -23.04
CA ALA A 691 -27.89 -43.75 -24.10
C ALA A 691 -28.56 -43.11 -25.35
N GLU A 692 -29.80 -43.53 -25.65
CA GLU A 692 -30.64 -42.98 -26.73
C GLU A 692 -31.07 -41.52 -26.51
N ASP A 693 -31.14 -41.08 -25.26
CA ASP A 693 -31.58 -39.73 -24.86
C ASP A 693 -30.42 -38.73 -24.71
N TRP A 694 -29.17 -39.19 -24.82
CA TRP A 694 -28.00 -38.32 -24.69
C TRP A 694 -27.88 -37.36 -25.86
N ASP A 695 -27.67 -36.07 -25.56
CA ASP A 695 -27.43 -35.03 -26.57
C ASP A 695 -25.96 -35.03 -27.02
N LEU A 696 -25.62 -36.00 -27.88
CA LEU A 696 -24.28 -36.11 -28.47
C LEU A 696 -23.97 -34.96 -29.44
N GLU A 697 -24.98 -34.25 -29.96
CA GLU A 697 -24.77 -33.10 -30.84
C GLU A 697 -24.24 -31.90 -30.04
N GLN A 698 -24.85 -31.62 -28.88
CA GLN A 698 -24.39 -30.62 -27.94
C GLN A 698 -22.98 -30.96 -27.41
N LEU A 699 -22.72 -32.23 -27.07
CA LEU A 699 -21.40 -32.68 -26.61
C LEU A 699 -20.32 -32.42 -27.67
N TRP A 700 -20.52 -32.85 -28.93
CA TRP A 700 -19.54 -32.62 -30.00
C TRP A 700 -19.36 -31.14 -30.33
N SER A 701 -20.42 -30.34 -30.25
CA SER A 701 -20.32 -28.88 -30.44
C SER A 701 -19.45 -28.23 -29.36
N GLY A 702 -19.65 -28.62 -28.09
CA GLY A 702 -18.83 -28.17 -26.97
C GLY A 702 -17.36 -28.57 -27.11
N LEU A 703 -17.08 -29.84 -27.41
CA LEU A 703 -15.70 -30.32 -27.58
C LEU A 703 -14.96 -29.66 -28.74
N LYS A 704 -15.65 -29.40 -29.87
CA LYS A 704 -15.06 -28.68 -31.02
C LYS A 704 -14.68 -27.24 -30.72
N ALA A 705 -15.30 -26.60 -29.73
CA ALA A 705 -14.89 -25.27 -29.28
C ALA A 705 -13.56 -25.32 -28.49
N LEU A 706 -13.29 -26.44 -27.82
CA LEU A 706 -12.12 -26.62 -26.96
C LEU A 706 -10.89 -27.10 -27.74
N TYR A 707 -11.04 -28.12 -28.59
CA TYR A 707 -9.93 -28.73 -29.32
C TYR A 707 -10.36 -29.25 -30.70
N PRO A 708 -9.42 -29.48 -31.64
CA PRO A 708 -9.74 -30.02 -32.96
C PRO A 708 -10.10 -31.51 -32.86
N VAL A 709 -11.37 -31.80 -32.58
CA VAL A 709 -11.92 -33.17 -32.49
C VAL A 709 -11.64 -33.94 -33.79
N GLY A 710 -10.88 -35.03 -33.68
CA GLY A 710 -10.48 -35.87 -34.80
C GLY A 710 -11.47 -37.01 -35.09
N LEU A 711 -12.33 -37.33 -34.13
CA LEU A 711 -13.36 -38.36 -34.25
C LEU A 711 -14.68 -37.81 -34.79
N ASP A 712 -15.12 -38.33 -35.94
CA ASP A 712 -16.49 -38.12 -36.39
C ASP A 712 -17.48 -38.93 -35.53
N ARG A 713 -18.61 -38.31 -35.19
CA ARG A 713 -19.65 -38.92 -34.36
C ARG A 713 -20.15 -40.24 -34.96
N GLN A 714 -20.39 -40.27 -36.27
CA GLN A 714 -20.91 -41.46 -36.95
C GLN A 714 -19.87 -42.56 -36.98
N GLU A 715 -18.60 -42.22 -37.22
CA GLU A 715 -17.50 -43.19 -37.22
C GLU A 715 -17.25 -43.82 -35.85
N LEU A 716 -17.47 -43.08 -34.75
CA LEU A 716 -17.39 -43.62 -33.39
C LEU A 716 -18.55 -44.59 -33.12
N LEU A 717 -19.78 -44.21 -33.45
CA LEU A 717 -20.96 -45.06 -33.28
C LEU A 717 -20.84 -46.35 -34.09
N ASP A 718 -20.38 -46.27 -35.33
CA ASP A 718 -20.19 -47.42 -36.21
C ASP A 718 -19.10 -48.38 -35.69
N ARG A 719 -18.06 -47.86 -35.02
CA ARG A 719 -16.92 -48.64 -34.51
C ARG A 719 -17.22 -49.34 -33.19
N VAL A 720 -17.94 -48.66 -32.30
CA VAL A 720 -18.01 -49.00 -30.87
C VAL A 720 -19.40 -49.48 -30.46
N ALA A 721 -20.43 -49.08 -31.22
CA ALA A 721 -21.82 -49.33 -30.89
C ALA A 721 -22.63 -49.90 -32.09
N ASP A 722 -21.97 -50.49 -33.09
CA ASP A 722 -22.57 -51.03 -34.33
C ASP A 722 -23.54 -50.06 -35.05
N GLY A 723 -23.29 -48.75 -34.91
CA GLY A 723 -24.12 -47.68 -35.47
C GLY A 723 -25.38 -47.36 -34.65
N ASP A 724 -25.58 -48.01 -33.50
CA ASP A 724 -26.72 -47.83 -32.60
C ASP A 724 -26.31 -47.12 -31.31
N GLN A 725 -26.78 -45.88 -31.14
CA GLN A 725 -26.51 -45.06 -29.96
C GLN A 725 -26.98 -45.74 -28.65
N ALA A 726 -27.99 -46.60 -28.71
CA ALA A 726 -28.49 -47.33 -27.54
C ALA A 726 -27.44 -48.28 -26.91
N ALA A 727 -26.46 -48.73 -27.70
CA ALA A 727 -25.40 -49.62 -27.24
C ALA A 727 -24.19 -48.88 -26.64
N LEU A 728 -24.17 -47.55 -26.69
CA LEU A 728 -23.08 -46.73 -26.18
C LEU A 728 -23.11 -46.65 -24.64
N THR A 729 -21.94 -46.75 -24.01
CA THR A 729 -21.79 -46.53 -22.57
C THR A 729 -20.93 -45.30 -22.30
N ALA A 730 -21.18 -44.65 -21.15
CA ALA A 730 -20.46 -43.43 -20.78
C ALA A 730 -18.95 -43.70 -20.61
N ASP A 731 -18.57 -44.86 -20.07
CA ASP A 731 -17.17 -45.21 -19.86
C ASP A 731 -16.41 -45.39 -21.19
N VAL A 732 -17.05 -46.02 -22.17
CA VAL A 732 -16.42 -46.22 -23.49
C VAL A 732 -16.35 -44.90 -24.26
N LEU A 733 -17.38 -44.06 -24.15
CA LEU A 733 -17.36 -42.70 -24.72
C LEU A 733 -16.24 -41.84 -24.11
N LYS A 734 -16.01 -41.95 -22.79
CA LYS A 734 -14.88 -41.30 -22.10
C LYS A 734 -13.54 -41.79 -22.64
N GLU A 735 -13.33 -43.10 -22.71
CA GLU A 735 -12.06 -43.67 -23.17
C GLU A 735 -11.70 -43.24 -24.60
N GLU A 736 -12.66 -43.27 -25.53
CA GLU A 736 -12.43 -42.87 -26.93
C GLU A 736 -12.13 -41.37 -27.07
N LEU A 737 -12.86 -40.51 -26.36
CA LEU A 737 -12.65 -39.06 -26.42
C LEU A 737 -11.36 -38.62 -25.69
N LEU A 738 -10.96 -39.33 -24.64
CA LEU A 738 -9.66 -39.12 -23.99
C LEU A 738 -8.51 -39.50 -24.93
N ALA A 739 -8.63 -40.61 -25.65
CA ALA A 739 -7.63 -41.00 -26.64
C ALA A 739 -7.51 -39.97 -27.78
N ASP A 740 -8.63 -39.40 -28.24
CA ASP A 740 -8.64 -38.37 -29.29
C ASP A 740 -7.97 -37.07 -28.84
N VAL A 741 -8.30 -36.57 -27.65
CA VAL A 741 -7.71 -35.32 -27.14
C VAL A 741 -6.21 -35.47 -26.86
N HIS A 742 -5.76 -36.65 -26.38
CA HIS A 742 -4.34 -36.94 -26.21
C HIS A 742 -3.60 -36.98 -27.55
N ALA A 743 -4.22 -37.56 -28.58
CA ALA A 743 -3.65 -37.57 -29.93
C ALA A 743 -3.57 -36.14 -30.52
N ALA A 744 -4.61 -35.34 -30.34
CA ALA A 744 -4.64 -33.93 -30.76
C ALA A 744 -3.55 -33.11 -30.04
N TYR A 745 -3.38 -33.32 -28.73
CA TYR A 745 -2.36 -32.66 -27.95
C TYR A 745 -0.95 -33.07 -28.39
N ALA A 746 -0.71 -34.36 -28.63
CA ALA A 746 0.57 -34.85 -29.12
C ALA A 746 0.91 -34.28 -30.52
N ALA A 747 -0.07 -34.20 -31.43
CA ALA A 747 0.10 -33.58 -32.73
C ALA A 747 0.40 -32.08 -32.61
N ARG A 748 -0.22 -31.40 -31.65
CA ARG A 748 0.04 -30.00 -31.33
C ARG A 748 1.47 -29.80 -30.82
N GLU A 749 1.92 -30.63 -29.88
CA GLU A 749 3.29 -30.61 -29.36
C GLU A 749 4.32 -30.90 -30.45
N GLU A 750 4.08 -31.87 -31.33
CA GLU A 750 4.96 -32.16 -32.47
C GLU A 750 5.07 -30.97 -33.43
N SER A 751 3.97 -30.24 -33.65
CA SER A 751 3.96 -29.07 -34.54
C SER A 751 4.72 -27.85 -34.01
N LEU A 752 4.72 -27.64 -32.69
CA LEU A 752 5.36 -26.50 -32.03
C LEU A 752 6.77 -26.82 -31.52
N GLY A 753 7.03 -28.09 -31.22
CA GLY A 753 8.19 -28.56 -30.45
C GLY A 753 7.95 -28.48 -28.94
N SER A 754 8.49 -29.44 -28.19
CA SER A 754 8.24 -29.59 -26.75
C SER A 754 8.61 -28.34 -25.93
N GLU A 755 9.73 -27.68 -26.24
CA GLU A 755 10.18 -26.50 -25.50
C GLU A 755 9.22 -25.31 -25.64
N VAL A 756 8.74 -25.06 -26.86
CA VAL A 756 7.74 -24.01 -27.17
C VAL A 756 6.39 -24.38 -26.57
N MET A 757 6.03 -25.66 -26.55
CA MET A 757 4.79 -26.15 -25.92
C MET A 757 4.79 -25.92 -24.40
N ARG A 758 5.88 -26.23 -23.70
CA ARG A 758 5.99 -25.96 -22.25
C ARG A 758 5.88 -24.46 -21.94
N GLU A 759 6.49 -23.60 -22.76
CA GLU A 759 6.39 -22.15 -22.59
C GLU A 759 4.98 -21.63 -22.88
N LEU A 760 4.30 -22.18 -23.89
CA LEU A 760 2.90 -21.87 -24.19
C LEU A 760 2.00 -22.22 -22.99
N GLU A 761 2.17 -23.40 -22.40
CA GLU A 761 1.40 -23.83 -21.23
C GLU A 761 1.55 -22.90 -20.05
N ARG A 762 2.80 -22.53 -19.72
CA ARG A 762 3.06 -21.60 -18.63
C ARG A 762 2.33 -20.27 -18.85
N ARG A 763 2.47 -19.70 -20.05
CA ARG A 763 1.87 -18.39 -20.36
C ARG A 763 0.36 -18.42 -20.40
N VAL A 764 -0.22 -19.45 -21.01
CA VAL A 764 -1.68 -19.63 -21.05
C VAL A 764 -2.22 -19.78 -19.64
N LEU A 765 -1.65 -20.70 -18.85
CA LEU A 765 -2.13 -20.96 -17.49
C LEU A 765 -2.01 -19.71 -16.61
N LEU A 766 -0.87 -19.00 -16.65
CA LEU A 766 -0.67 -17.78 -15.87
C LEU A 766 -1.70 -16.70 -16.22
N THR A 767 -1.94 -16.48 -17.52
CA THR A 767 -2.85 -15.43 -18.00
C THR A 767 -4.30 -15.74 -17.64
N VAL A 768 -4.75 -16.98 -17.86
CA VAL A 768 -6.11 -17.42 -17.55
C VAL A 768 -6.35 -17.38 -16.04
N LEU A 769 -5.41 -17.90 -15.26
CA LEU A 769 -5.47 -17.89 -13.80
C LEU A 769 -5.57 -16.45 -13.27
N ASP A 770 -4.75 -15.51 -13.76
CA ASP A 770 -4.78 -14.11 -13.31
C ASP A 770 -6.08 -13.41 -13.65
N ARG A 771 -6.64 -13.67 -14.83
CA ARG A 771 -7.91 -13.07 -15.22
C ARG A 771 -9.06 -13.61 -14.36
N LYS A 772 -9.16 -14.95 -14.24
CA LYS A 772 -10.21 -15.62 -13.46
C LYS A 772 -10.11 -15.30 -11.96
N TRP A 773 -8.91 -15.22 -11.41
CA TRP A 773 -8.71 -14.83 -10.02
C TRP A 773 -9.13 -13.38 -9.75
N ARG A 774 -8.82 -12.45 -10.66
CA ARG A 774 -9.27 -11.06 -10.55
C ARG A 774 -10.81 -10.94 -10.62
N GLU A 775 -11.44 -11.67 -11.54
CA GLU A 775 -12.90 -11.77 -11.63
C GLU A 775 -13.49 -12.31 -10.30
N HIS A 776 -12.90 -13.38 -9.76
CA HIS A 776 -13.33 -13.95 -8.49
C HIS A 776 -13.17 -13.00 -7.31
N LEU A 777 -12.06 -12.26 -7.21
CA LEU A 777 -11.88 -11.25 -6.16
C LEU A 777 -12.94 -10.15 -6.21
N TYR A 778 -13.30 -9.72 -7.42
CA TYR A 778 -14.38 -8.76 -7.63
C TYR A 778 -15.71 -9.31 -7.10
N GLU A 779 -16.10 -10.53 -7.49
CA GLU A 779 -17.34 -11.15 -7.01
C GLU A 779 -17.33 -11.40 -5.48
N MET A 780 -16.17 -11.76 -4.92
CA MET A 780 -16.01 -11.96 -3.48
C MET A 780 -16.17 -10.67 -2.67
N ASP A 781 -15.80 -9.52 -3.22
CA ASP A 781 -16.06 -8.21 -2.60
C ASP A 781 -17.56 -7.91 -2.55
N TYR A 782 -18.32 -8.18 -3.63
CA TYR A 782 -19.79 -8.04 -3.62
C TYR A 782 -20.46 -9.01 -2.66
N LEU A 783 -20.01 -10.27 -2.66
CA LEU A 783 -20.53 -11.27 -1.75
C LEU A 783 -20.36 -10.81 -0.29
N ARG A 784 -19.18 -10.30 0.06
CA ARG A 784 -18.89 -9.79 1.41
C ARG A 784 -19.78 -8.60 1.78
N ALA A 785 -20.02 -7.67 0.85
CA ALA A 785 -20.89 -6.52 1.09
C ALA A 785 -22.37 -6.95 1.30
N GLY A 786 -22.85 -7.92 0.52
CA GLY A 786 -24.24 -8.39 0.53
C GLY A 786 -24.59 -9.40 1.65
N ILE A 787 -23.61 -10.17 2.14
CA ILE A 787 -23.88 -11.32 3.03
C ILE A 787 -24.53 -10.93 4.36
N HIS A 788 -24.29 -9.71 4.83
CA HIS A 788 -24.83 -9.20 6.10
C HIS A 788 -26.37 -9.06 6.07
N LEU A 789 -26.97 -8.89 4.88
CA LEU A 789 -28.44 -8.84 4.74
C LEU A 789 -29.10 -10.20 5.00
N ARG A 790 -28.35 -11.30 4.87
CA ARG A 790 -28.84 -12.66 5.13
C ARG A 790 -28.83 -13.04 6.61
N ALA A 791 -28.17 -12.24 7.46
CA ALA A 791 -28.20 -12.38 8.91
C ALA A 791 -29.62 -12.28 9.50
N MET A 792 -30.57 -11.69 8.76
CA MET A 792 -31.99 -11.59 9.14
C MET A 792 -32.67 -12.97 9.30
N ALA A 793 -32.09 -14.05 8.75
CA ALA A 793 -32.65 -15.41 8.80
C ALA A 793 -32.06 -16.32 9.90
N ASN A 794 -31.43 -15.78 10.95
CA ASN A 794 -30.74 -16.53 12.03
C ASN A 794 -29.63 -17.48 11.53
N ARG A 795 -29.03 -17.22 10.36
CA ARG A 795 -27.85 -17.94 9.87
C ARG A 795 -26.59 -17.10 10.09
N ASP A 796 -25.48 -17.76 10.41
CA ASP A 796 -24.18 -17.09 10.58
C ASP A 796 -23.66 -16.60 9.22
N PRO A 797 -23.49 -15.27 9.01
CA PRO A 797 -23.04 -14.72 7.74
C PRO A 797 -21.68 -15.26 7.28
N VAL A 798 -20.77 -15.58 8.21
CA VAL A 798 -19.44 -16.08 7.85
C VAL A 798 -19.51 -17.49 7.29
N VAL A 799 -20.42 -18.32 7.80
CA VAL A 799 -20.62 -19.69 7.30
C VAL A 799 -21.22 -19.68 5.90
N GLU A 800 -22.21 -18.81 5.66
CA GLU A 800 -22.79 -18.63 4.32
C GLU A 800 -21.75 -18.04 3.34
N TYR A 801 -20.97 -17.05 3.77
CA TYR A 801 -19.84 -16.51 2.99
C TYR A 801 -18.82 -17.60 2.61
N GLN A 802 -18.46 -18.46 3.58
CA GLN A 802 -17.53 -19.56 3.34
C GLN A 802 -18.09 -20.57 2.34
N ARG A 803 -19.38 -20.92 2.44
CA ARG A 803 -20.03 -21.87 1.54
C ARG A 803 -20.10 -21.33 0.12
N GLU A 804 -20.70 -20.15 -0.07
CA GLU A 804 -20.85 -19.56 -1.41
C GLU A 804 -19.50 -19.20 -2.02
N GLY A 805 -18.59 -18.65 -1.22
CA GLY A 805 -17.23 -18.36 -1.67
C GLY A 805 -16.46 -19.62 -2.09
N TYR A 806 -16.72 -20.78 -1.47
CA TYR A 806 -16.13 -22.06 -1.88
C TYR A 806 -16.74 -22.58 -3.18
N ASP A 807 -18.06 -22.50 -3.34
CA ASP A 807 -18.75 -22.90 -4.57
C ASP A 807 -18.28 -22.05 -5.77
N MET A 808 -18.18 -20.73 -5.58
CA MET A 808 -17.62 -19.79 -6.57
C MET A 808 -16.15 -20.10 -6.90
N PHE A 809 -15.35 -20.45 -5.88
CA PHE A 809 -13.95 -20.80 -6.07
C PHE A 809 -13.77 -22.09 -6.90
N ASN A 810 -14.58 -23.13 -6.65
CA ASN A 810 -14.52 -24.33 -7.48
C ASN A 810 -14.98 -24.06 -8.92
N ALA A 811 -16.06 -23.30 -9.11
CA ALA A 811 -16.50 -22.88 -10.43
C ALA A 811 -15.43 -22.08 -11.17
N MET A 812 -14.69 -21.22 -10.46
CA MET A 812 -13.53 -20.51 -11.01
C MET A 812 -12.42 -21.48 -11.41
N LEU A 813 -12.06 -22.46 -10.56
CA LEU A 813 -11.04 -23.46 -10.87
C LEU A 813 -11.40 -24.30 -12.10
N ASP A 814 -12.66 -24.73 -12.21
CA ASP A 814 -13.15 -25.47 -13.38
C ASP A 814 -13.10 -24.61 -14.64
N GLY A 815 -13.50 -23.34 -14.53
CA GLY A 815 -13.38 -22.36 -15.62
C GLY A 815 -11.93 -22.09 -16.04
N ILE A 816 -10.96 -22.13 -15.12
CA ILE A 816 -9.54 -22.02 -15.45
C ILE A 816 -9.09 -23.21 -16.29
N LYS A 817 -9.48 -24.44 -15.93
CA LYS A 817 -9.10 -25.64 -16.68
C LYS A 817 -9.67 -25.62 -18.10
N GLU A 818 -10.96 -25.34 -18.24
CA GLU A 818 -11.66 -25.31 -19.54
C GLU A 818 -11.07 -24.25 -20.47
N GLU A 819 -10.88 -23.02 -19.98
CA GLU A 819 -10.37 -21.94 -20.80
C GLU A 819 -8.90 -22.12 -21.15
N SER A 820 -8.09 -22.65 -20.24
CA SER A 820 -6.69 -22.99 -20.52
C SER A 820 -6.60 -24.01 -21.66
N LEU A 821 -7.45 -25.03 -21.65
CA LEU A 821 -7.53 -26.03 -22.73
C LEU A 821 -7.87 -25.37 -24.08
N GLY A 822 -8.89 -24.52 -24.09
CA GLY A 822 -9.31 -23.80 -25.29
C GLY A 822 -8.19 -22.94 -25.89
N PHE A 823 -7.44 -22.21 -25.06
CA PHE A 823 -6.30 -21.43 -25.54
C PHE A 823 -5.13 -22.29 -26.01
N LEU A 824 -4.81 -23.39 -25.32
CA LEU A 824 -3.71 -24.28 -25.69
C LEU A 824 -3.83 -24.81 -27.13
N PHE A 825 -5.04 -25.20 -27.53
CA PHE A 825 -5.29 -25.76 -28.86
C PHE A 825 -5.48 -24.68 -29.95
N ASN A 826 -6.20 -23.60 -29.63
CA ASN A 826 -6.67 -22.67 -30.67
C ASN A 826 -5.76 -21.46 -30.89
N LEU A 827 -4.85 -21.17 -29.96
CA LEU A 827 -4.05 -19.96 -30.03
C LEU A 827 -2.97 -20.04 -31.13
N GLU A 828 -2.83 -18.98 -31.93
CA GLU A 828 -1.79 -18.93 -32.96
C GLU A 828 -0.43 -18.57 -32.34
N VAL A 829 0.49 -19.54 -32.32
CA VAL A 829 1.87 -19.32 -31.88
C VAL A 829 2.74 -18.98 -33.09
N LYS A 830 3.43 -17.84 -33.04
CA LYS A 830 4.42 -17.45 -34.05
C LYS A 830 5.80 -17.38 -33.41
N THR A 831 6.80 -17.95 -34.07
CA THR A 831 8.21 -17.85 -33.64
C THR A 831 8.82 -16.51 -34.08
N LYS A 832 9.85 -16.02 -33.37
CA LYS A 832 10.57 -14.79 -33.74
C LYS A 832 11.14 -14.82 -35.17
N GLU A 833 11.57 -15.99 -35.66
CA GLU A 833 12.06 -16.12 -37.05
C GLU A 833 10.94 -15.91 -38.08
N GLN A 834 9.76 -16.46 -37.81
CA GLN A 834 8.58 -16.25 -38.65
C GLN A 834 8.10 -14.79 -38.61
N GLN A 835 8.18 -14.14 -37.46
CA GLN A 835 7.87 -12.72 -37.31
C GLN A 835 8.89 -11.81 -37.99
N ALA A 836 10.19 -12.08 -37.86
CA ALA A 836 11.23 -11.33 -38.54
C ALA A 836 11.07 -11.43 -40.07
N ALA A 837 10.68 -12.61 -40.56
CA ALA A 837 10.35 -12.81 -41.97
C ALA A 837 9.08 -12.06 -42.40
N GLU A 838 8.01 -12.08 -41.59
CA GLU A 838 6.75 -11.38 -41.88
C GLU A 838 6.88 -9.85 -41.76
N ALA A 839 7.64 -9.36 -40.78
CA ALA A 839 7.97 -7.95 -40.59
C ALA A 839 8.87 -7.44 -41.72
N ALA A 840 9.88 -8.23 -42.13
CA ALA A 840 10.68 -7.93 -43.32
C ALA A 840 9.83 -7.91 -44.59
N GLN A 841 8.86 -8.82 -44.74
CA GLN A 841 7.90 -8.81 -45.85
C GLN A 841 6.97 -7.59 -45.82
N LYS A 842 6.41 -7.22 -44.65
CA LYS A 842 5.56 -6.04 -44.50
C LYS A 842 6.34 -4.75 -44.75
N GLN A 843 7.59 -4.68 -44.28
CA GLN A 843 8.48 -3.56 -44.53
C GLN A 843 8.86 -3.45 -46.01
N ALA A 844 9.19 -4.57 -46.66
CA ALA A 844 9.43 -4.63 -48.11
C ALA A 844 8.19 -4.26 -48.93
N ALA A 845 6.99 -4.65 -48.49
CA ALA A 845 5.72 -4.28 -49.12
C ALA A 845 5.43 -2.78 -48.96
N ALA A 846 5.66 -2.21 -47.77
CA ALA A 846 5.52 -0.78 -47.51
C ALA A 846 6.54 0.05 -48.31
N GLU A 847 7.79 -0.42 -48.41
CA GLU A 847 8.82 0.20 -49.25
C GLU A 847 8.47 0.12 -50.75
N ALA A 848 7.94 -1.00 -51.22
CA ALA A 848 7.46 -1.16 -52.60
C ALA A 848 6.26 -0.24 -52.89
N GLU A 849 5.33 -0.08 -51.95
CA GLU A 849 4.20 0.84 -52.10
C GLU A 849 4.66 2.31 -52.09
N ALA A 850 5.63 2.66 -51.23
CA ALA A 850 6.25 3.97 -51.21
C ALA A 850 7.01 4.28 -52.52
N LEU A 851 7.73 3.30 -53.07
CA LEU A 851 8.43 3.41 -54.36
C LEU A 851 7.45 3.58 -55.51
N ALA A 852 6.35 2.82 -55.53
CA ALA A 852 5.29 2.95 -56.53
C ALA A 852 4.61 4.34 -56.48
N ARG A 853 4.36 4.87 -55.28
CA ARG A 853 3.86 6.25 -55.11
C ARG A 853 4.85 7.30 -55.60
N ALA A 854 6.15 7.09 -55.36
CA ALA A 854 7.21 7.99 -55.84
C ALA A 854 7.35 7.94 -57.37
N GLN A 855 7.24 6.77 -58.00
CA GLN A 855 7.24 6.60 -59.45
C GLN A 855 6.02 7.26 -60.11
N ALA A 856 4.82 7.05 -59.55
CA ALA A 856 3.60 7.72 -60.00
C ALA A 856 3.67 9.26 -59.84
N GLY A 857 4.33 9.74 -58.79
CA GLY A 857 4.64 11.17 -58.61
C GLY A 857 5.59 11.70 -59.68
N THR A 858 6.61 10.92 -60.06
CA THR A 858 7.62 11.29 -61.07
C THR A 858 7.01 11.31 -62.47
N GLU A 859 6.18 10.34 -62.83
CA GLU A 859 5.45 10.30 -64.10
C GLU A 859 4.52 11.51 -64.26
N ARG A 860 3.84 11.93 -63.20
CA ARG A 860 3.00 13.15 -63.21
C ARG A 860 3.81 14.42 -63.46
N VAL A 861 5.04 14.49 -62.93
CA VAL A 861 5.95 15.63 -63.16
C VAL A 861 6.46 15.65 -64.60
N LEU A 862 6.85 14.49 -65.14
CA LEU A 862 7.31 14.35 -66.52
C LEU A 862 6.18 14.65 -67.53
N ALA A 863 4.95 14.19 -67.26
CA ALA A 863 3.78 14.51 -68.08
C ALA A 863 3.47 16.01 -68.08
N ARG A 864 3.64 16.69 -66.94
CA ARG A 864 3.51 18.16 -66.84
C ARG A 864 4.59 18.89 -67.63
N GLN A 865 5.83 18.40 -67.59
CA GLN A 865 6.94 19.00 -68.36
C GLN A 865 6.77 18.80 -69.87
N ALA A 866 6.30 17.63 -70.31
CA ALA A 866 6.00 17.36 -71.71
C ALA A 866 4.83 18.24 -72.22
N ALA A 867 3.78 18.42 -71.40
CA ALA A 867 2.67 19.32 -71.72
C ALA A 867 3.12 20.80 -71.78
N ALA A 868 4.03 21.22 -70.89
CA ALA A 868 4.59 22.58 -70.91
C ALA A 868 5.50 22.83 -72.13
N GLN A 869 6.26 21.83 -72.58
CA GLN A 869 7.07 21.93 -73.80
C GLN A 869 6.21 21.95 -75.07
N ALA A 870 5.10 21.20 -75.10
CA ALA A 870 4.14 21.25 -76.22
C ALA A 870 3.42 22.61 -76.31
N ALA A 871 3.10 23.23 -75.17
CA ALA A 871 2.46 24.55 -75.12
C ALA A 871 3.40 25.70 -75.55
N ALA A 872 4.71 25.54 -75.41
CA ALA A 872 5.71 26.55 -75.81
C ALA A 872 6.00 26.59 -77.33
N ALA A 873 5.50 25.60 -78.10
CA ALA A 873 5.81 25.45 -79.53
C ALA A 873 4.70 25.92 -80.49
N ALA A 874 3.58 26.46 -80.00
CA ALA A 874 2.46 26.90 -80.85
C ALA A 874 2.42 28.44 -81.02
N PRO A 875 2.34 28.99 -82.25
CA PRO A 875 2.32 30.43 -82.48
C PRO A 875 0.93 31.05 -82.20
N VAL A 876 0.94 32.25 -81.62
CA VAL A 876 -0.22 33.02 -81.13
C VAL A 876 -0.94 33.75 -82.28
N ALA A 877 -2.28 33.65 -82.32
CA ALA A 877 -3.16 34.50 -83.12
C ALA A 877 -4.27 35.13 -82.23
N PRO A 878 -4.79 36.33 -82.56
CA PRO A 878 -5.40 37.23 -81.56
C PRO A 878 -6.93 37.11 -81.42
N ALA A 879 -7.39 37.74 -80.35
CA ALA A 879 -8.69 37.68 -79.68
C ALA A 879 -9.94 38.11 -80.48
N ALA A 880 -11.09 37.60 -80.04
CA ALA A 880 -12.40 38.21 -80.24
C ALA A 880 -13.27 38.04 -78.97
N GLU A 881 -14.08 39.07 -78.71
CA GLU A 881 -14.84 39.45 -77.51
C GLU A 881 -16.11 38.61 -77.18
N PRO A 882 -16.71 38.80 -75.99
CA PRO A 882 -17.63 37.85 -75.35
C PRO A 882 -19.11 38.19 -75.53
N THR A 883 -19.97 37.16 -75.48
CA THR A 883 -21.42 37.32 -75.22
C THR A 883 -21.83 36.51 -73.99
N ALA A 884 -22.54 37.18 -73.09
CA ALA A 884 -23.22 36.63 -71.91
C ALA A 884 -24.76 36.58 -72.18
N PRO A 885 -25.61 36.19 -71.22
CA PRO A 885 -25.81 34.81 -70.74
C PRO A 885 -27.30 34.39 -70.85
N ALA A 886 -27.60 33.09 -70.73
CA ALA A 886 -28.95 32.60 -70.47
C ALA A 886 -28.94 31.65 -69.27
N ALA A 887 -29.76 31.96 -68.27
CA ALA A 887 -30.06 31.17 -67.07
C ALA A 887 -31.45 30.50 -67.23
N PRO A 888 -31.98 29.77 -66.22
CA PRO A 888 -31.66 28.38 -65.92
C PRO A 888 -32.91 27.48 -65.90
N ALA A 889 -32.73 26.15 -65.90
CA ALA A 889 -33.77 25.21 -65.48
C ALA A 889 -33.17 24.21 -64.47
N ALA A 890 -33.78 24.20 -63.28
CA ALA A 890 -33.60 23.22 -62.21
C ALA A 890 -34.23 21.85 -62.61
N ALA A 891 -34.01 20.70 -61.98
CA ALA A 891 -33.47 20.35 -60.67
C ALA A 891 -33.00 18.89 -60.70
N ASP A 892 -32.01 18.54 -59.87
CA ASP A 892 -32.10 17.48 -58.83
C ASP A 892 -30.71 16.92 -58.43
N GLY A 893 -30.22 17.38 -57.26
CA GLY A 893 -29.82 16.52 -56.13
C GLY A 893 -28.52 15.72 -56.17
N ASN A 894 -27.37 16.40 -56.05
CA ASN A 894 -26.03 15.89 -55.68
C ASN A 894 -25.99 15.17 -54.30
N GLY A 895 -25.03 14.30 -53.96
CA GLY A 895 -23.70 14.07 -54.51
C GLY A 895 -22.59 14.76 -53.67
N ALA A 896 -21.75 13.96 -53.02
CA ALA A 896 -20.64 14.38 -52.17
C ALA A 896 -19.39 14.86 -52.95
N ALA A 897 -18.46 15.47 -52.19
CA ALA A 897 -17.02 15.65 -52.44
C ALA A 897 -16.52 16.94 -53.16
N PRO A 898 -15.24 17.33 -52.93
CA PRO A 898 -14.79 18.71 -52.79
C PRO A 898 -13.98 19.24 -53.99
N ALA A 899 -13.74 20.56 -53.99
CA ALA A 899 -12.84 21.25 -54.91
C ALA A 899 -11.63 21.86 -54.18
N ALA A 900 -10.48 21.78 -54.86
CA ALA A 900 -9.23 22.47 -54.56
C ALA A 900 -8.78 23.21 -55.86
N PRO A 901 -7.64 23.94 -55.90
CA PRO A 901 -7.66 25.41 -55.96
C PRO A 901 -6.82 25.98 -57.12
N ALA A 902 -6.78 27.32 -57.25
CA ALA A 902 -5.67 28.15 -57.80
C ALA A 902 -6.16 29.61 -58.06
N PRO A 903 -5.32 30.61 -58.42
CA PRO A 903 -3.99 31.00 -57.89
C PRO A 903 -3.73 32.55 -57.86
N ALA A 904 -2.55 32.96 -57.33
CA ALA A 904 -1.63 34.08 -57.71
C ALA A 904 -2.17 35.55 -57.82
N ALA A 905 -1.45 36.68 -57.63
CA ALA A 905 -0.06 37.09 -57.41
C ALA A 905 -0.05 38.53 -56.80
N ALA A 906 1.11 39.00 -56.30
CA ALA A 906 1.35 40.36 -55.77
C ALA A 906 1.64 41.43 -56.86
N PRO A 907 1.66 42.76 -56.55
CA PRO A 907 2.96 43.44 -56.24
C PRO A 907 2.95 44.69 -55.29
N THR A 908 4.13 45.00 -54.71
CA THR A 908 4.76 46.30 -54.23
C THR A 908 4.01 47.30 -53.32
N SER A 909 4.57 47.88 -52.24
CA SER A 909 5.71 48.85 -52.20
C SER A 909 6.36 49.08 -50.80
N ASP A 910 7.58 49.65 -50.85
CA ASP A 910 8.32 50.56 -49.91
C ASP A 910 8.79 50.18 -48.48
N GLY A 911 10.11 49.97 -48.36
CA GLY A 911 11.08 50.87 -47.70
C GLY A 911 11.08 51.04 -46.16
N ASN A 912 12.13 50.58 -45.46
CA ASN A 912 13.30 51.42 -45.10
C ASN A 912 14.41 50.63 -44.35
N GLY A 913 15.68 50.98 -44.62
CA GLY A 913 16.74 50.96 -43.59
C GLY A 913 17.79 49.83 -43.57
N SER A 914 18.73 49.88 -44.54
CA SER A 914 20.21 49.77 -44.40
C SER A 914 20.84 49.25 -43.08
N GLY A 915 21.92 48.46 -43.05
CA GLY A 915 22.92 48.10 -44.08
C GLY A 915 23.73 46.88 -43.63
N THR A 916 24.13 46.01 -44.57
CA THR A 916 25.47 45.91 -45.19
C THR A 916 26.56 45.50 -44.18
N THR A 917 27.36 44.44 -44.34
CA THR A 917 27.83 43.72 -45.56
C THR A 917 28.64 42.50 -45.11
N SER A 918 28.38 41.31 -45.67
CA SER A 918 29.22 40.59 -46.65
C SER A 918 30.53 39.94 -46.14
N SER A 919 30.63 38.61 -46.28
CA SER A 919 31.64 37.90 -47.10
C SER A 919 31.47 36.38 -46.89
N ALA A 920 30.88 35.63 -47.83
CA ALA A 920 31.54 34.92 -48.95
C ALA A 920 32.46 33.73 -48.56
N ARG A 921 31.95 32.52 -48.87
CA ARG A 921 32.58 31.43 -49.65
C ARG A 921 33.87 30.78 -49.11
N ARG A 922 33.82 29.48 -48.77
CA ARG A 922 34.56 28.39 -49.47
C ARG A 922 34.34 27.00 -48.85
N THR A 923 34.53 26.03 -49.73
CA THR A 923 34.36 24.57 -49.67
C THR A 923 35.50 23.80 -48.97
N ARG A 924 35.14 22.58 -48.52
CA ARG A 924 35.89 21.28 -48.50
C ARG A 924 36.65 20.80 -47.23
N LYS A 925 36.13 19.65 -46.77
CA LYS A 925 36.70 18.41 -46.15
C LYS A 925 37.07 18.36 -44.64
N PRO A 926 36.90 17.16 -44.00
CA PRO A 926 36.84 16.97 -42.54
C PRO A 926 38.06 16.26 -41.91
N ALA A 927 37.97 16.11 -40.57
CA ALA A 927 38.70 15.25 -39.62
C ALA A 927 39.96 15.87 -38.94
N PRO A 928 40.34 15.47 -37.69
CA PRO A 928 40.02 14.19 -37.03
C PRO A 928 39.59 14.22 -35.55
N VAL A 929 39.07 13.06 -35.15
CA VAL A 929 38.71 12.58 -33.81
C VAL A 929 39.97 12.30 -33.00
N ALA A 930 39.97 12.67 -31.72
CA ALA A 930 40.97 12.26 -30.73
C ALA A 930 40.36 11.25 -29.75
N ALA A 931 41.12 10.17 -29.52
CA ALA A 931 40.78 8.98 -28.77
C ALA A 931 40.95 9.14 -27.25
N ALA A 932 40.22 8.33 -26.49
CA ALA A 932 40.57 7.96 -25.12
C ALA A 932 40.26 6.46 -24.91
N ALA A 933 41.24 5.76 -24.33
CA ALA A 933 41.19 4.40 -23.79
C ALA A 933 42.26 4.34 -22.67
N PRO A 934 42.33 3.31 -21.81
CA PRO A 934 41.28 2.47 -21.21
C PRO A 934 41.38 2.44 -19.67
N ALA A 935 40.31 2.04 -18.97
CA ALA A 935 40.35 1.73 -17.54
C ALA A 935 40.66 0.24 -17.31
N THR A 936 41.52 0.01 -16.32
CA THR A 936 42.17 -1.25 -15.93
C THR A 936 41.24 -2.22 -15.18
N ALA A 937 41.39 -3.51 -15.48
CA ALA A 937 40.78 -4.64 -14.78
C ALA A 937 41.69 -5.19 -13.67
N ALA A 938 41.10 -5.64 -12.55
CA ALA A 938 41.66 -6.57 -11.56
C ALA A 938 40.51 -7.21 -10.75
N PRO A 939 40.70 -8.36 -10.08
CA PRO A 939 40.47 -9.70 -10.61
C PRO A 939 39.22 -10.39 -10.02
N ALA A 940 38.67 -11.33 -10.78
CA ALA A 940 37.54 -12.17 -10.38
C ALA A 940 37.94 -13.21 -9.32
N VAL A 941 37.18 -13.26 -8.22
CA VAL A 941 37.20 -14.34 -7.24
C VAL A 941 36.29 -15.45 -7.78
N ALA A 942 36.84 -16.66 -7.92
CA ALA A 942 36.10 -17.84 -8.36
C ALA A 942 35.18 -18.34 -7.24
N GLY A 943 33.90 -17.98 -7.32
CA GLY A 943 32.80 -18.65 -6.61
C GLY A 943 32.01 -19.49 -7.61
N THR A 944 31.79 -20.76 -7.29
CA THR A 944 31.00 -21.70 -8.08
C THR A 944 29.56 -21.21 -8.24
N ALA A 945 29.27 -20.58 -9.38
CA ALA A 945 27.92 -20.27 -9.81
C ALA A 945 27.19 -21.58 -10.15
N ALA A 946 26.08 -21.83 -9.46
CA ALA A 946 25.08 -22.78 -9.91
C ALA A 946 24.62 -22.35 -11.32
N ALA A 947 24.47 -23.32 -12.22
CA ALA A 947 24.09 -23.08 -13.60
C ALA A 947 22.76 -22.29 -13.67
N GLU A 948 22.78 -21.18 -14.39
CA GLU A 948 21.56 -20.48 -14.81
C GLU A 948 20.72 -21.42 -15.69
N PRO A 949 19.38 -21.46 -15.57
CA PRO A 949 18.55 -22.11 -16.56
C PRO A 949 18.76 -21.39 -17.90
N ALA A 950 18.91 -22.17 -18.98
CA ALA A 950 19.04 -21.64 -20.33
C ALA A 950 17.92 -20.66 -20.66
N ASP A 951 18.26 -19.56 -21.35
CA ASP A 951 17.32 -18.57 -21.90
C ASP A 951 16.15 -19.27 -22.59
N ALA A 952 14.95 -19.19 -22.01
CA ALA A 952 13.73 -19.66 -22.64
C ALA A 952 13.48 -18.88 -23.95
N PRO A 953 12.96 -19.52 -25.01
CA PRO A 953 12.70 -18.82 -26.27
C PRO A 953 11.69 -17.69 -26.04
N GLU A 954 12.08 -16.44 -26.31
CA GLU A 954 11.18 -15.29 -26.28
C GLU A 954 10.12 -15.42 -27.39
N LEU A 955 8.92 -15.89 -27.02
CA LEU A 955 7.75 -16.01 -27.88
C LEU A 955 6.87 -14.75 -27.76
N GLU A 956 6.20 -14.36 -28.84
CA GLU A 956 5.14 -13.35 -28.80
C GLU A 956 3.83 -14.03 -29.21
N ILE A 957 2.90 -14.09 -28.26
CA ILE A 957 1.63 -14.79 -28.39
C ILE A 957 0.53 -13.77 -28.61
N LYS A 958 -0.05 -13.77 -29.82
CA LYS A 958 -1.15 -12.86 -30.17
C LYS A 958 -2.41 -13.27 -29.39
N GLY A 959 -2.91 -12.38 -28.54
CA GLY A 959 -4.10 -12.62 -27.70
C GLY A 959 -3.83 -12.89 -26.22
N LEU A 960 -2.56 -13.02 -25.80
CA LEU A 960 -2.15 -13.05 -24.38
C LEU A 960 -1.28 -11.82 -24.03
N GLU A 961 -1.61 -10.65 -24.60
CA GLU A 961 -0.91 -9.41 -24.28
C GLU A 961 -1.16 -9.05 -22.80
N ALA A 962 -0.10 -8.62 -22.10
CA ALA A 962 -0.24 -8.19 -20.72
C ALA A 962 -1.26 -7.03 -20.65
N PRO A 963 -2.26 -7.10 -19.77
CA PRO A 963 -3.24 -6.02 -19.64
C PRO A 963 -2.52 -4.71 -19.32
N ASP A 964 -2.95 -3.62 -19.95
CA ASP A 964 -2.41 -2.29 -19.67
C ASP A 964 -2.60 -2.00 -18.17
N GLN A 965 -1.50 -2.02 -17.41
CA GLN A 965 -1.52 -1.72 -15.99
C GLN A 965 -1.76 -0.23 -15.84
N GLY A 966 -3.02 0.16 -15.93
CA GLY A 966 -3.48 1.51 -15.63
C GLY A 966 -3.08 1.96 -14.23
N GLU A 967 -3.44 3.18 -13.85
CA GLU A 967 -2.98 3.77 -12.59
C GLU A 967 -3.48 2.98 -11.36
N LEU A 968 -2.59 2.18 -10.76
CA LEU A 968 -2.89 1.35 -9.59
C LEU A 968 -3.12 2.21 -8.34
N THR A 969 -4.18 1.87 -7.60
CA THR A 969 -4.51 2.50 -6.32
C THR A 969 -4.14 1.56 -5.18
N TYR A 970 -3.40 2.09 -4.21
CA TYR A 970 -2.96 1.36 -3.02
C TYR A 970 -3.71 1.89 -1.80
N SER A 971 -4.34 0.99 -1.06
CA SER A 971 -5.09 1.26 0.17
C SER A 971 -4.49 0.46 1.33
N ALA A 972 -4.11 1.16 2.39
CA ALA A 972 -3.48 0.58 3.58
C ALA A 972 -4.01 1.27 4.86
N PRO A 973 -3.87 0.63 6.03
CA PRO A 973 -3.99 1.34 7.31
C PRO A 973 -3.04 2.53 7.30
N SER A 974 -3.55 3.72 7.61
CA SER A 974 -2.70 4.89 7.86
C SER A 974 -3.10 5.55 9.18
N LEU A 975 -2.12 5.80 10.03
CA LEU A 975 -2.21 6.82 11.09
C LEU A 975 -2.12 8.23 10.48
N ASP A 976 -1.63 8.32 9.24
CA ASP A 976 -1.45 9.55 8.49
C ASP A 976 -2.72 9.89 7.70
N THR A 977 -3.47 10.88 8.18
CA THR A 977 -4.62 11.46 7.46
C THR A 977 -4.26 12.21 6.16
N SER A 978 -3.08 11.98 5.56
CA SER A 978 -2.68 12.62 4.31
C SER A 978 -3.27 11.89 3.11
N ALA A 979 -4.24 12.52 2.45
CA ALA A 979 -4.60 12.20 1.08
C ALA A 979 -3.34 12.32 0.18
N LYS A 980 -3.17 11.37 -0.75
CA LYS A 980 -2.15 11.43 -1.81
C LYS A 980 -2.31 12.75 -2.60
N GLU A 981 -1.29 13.61 -2.61
CA GLU A 981 -1.20 14.74 -3.55
C GLU A 981 -0.52 14.28 -4.84
N SER A 982 -1.33 13.94 -5.85
CA SER A 982 -0.90 13.95 -7.26
C SER A 982 -0.96 15.40 -7.76
N GLY A 983 0.15 16.14 -7.66
CA GLY A 983 0.28 17.44 -8.33
C GLY A 983 1.30 18.38 -7.67
N ARG A 984 2.24 18.89 -8.46
CA ARG A 984 3.17 19.96 -8.05
C ARG A 984 2.39 21.23 -7.63
N ALA A 985 2.20 21.42 -6.33
CA ALA A 985 1.81 22.71 -5.75
C ALA A 985 2.97 23.27 -4.90
N LYS A 986 3.27 24.57 -5.08
CA LYS A 986 4.35 25.27 -4.36
C LYS A 986 4.08 25.25 -2.85
N ALA A 987 5.01 24.69 -2.09
CA ALA A 987 5.01 24.66 -0.62
C ALA A 987 4.75 26.04 0.01
N ALA A 988 3.66 26.15 0.77
CA ALA A 988 3.38 27.29 1.62
C ALA A 988 4.25 27.20 2.90
N LYS A 989 5.05 28.23 3.16
CA LYS A 989 5.90 28.34 4.35
C LYS A 989 5.04 28.44 5.62
N THR A 990 5.08 27.43 6.48
CA THR A 990 4.57 27.48 7.86
C THR A 990 5.51 28.36 8.69
N ALA A 991 4.94 29.33 9.41
CA ALA A 991 5.68 30.42 10.05
C ALA A 991 6.35 29.98 11.37
N THR A 992 7.67 30.13 11.44
CA THR A 992 8.45 30.19 12.68
C THR A 992 8.19 31.57 13.31
N VAL A 993 7.59 31.64 14.50
CA VAL A 993 7.46 32.91 15.24
C VAL A 993 8.68 33.06 16.14
N THR A 994 9.80 33.48 15.56
CA THR A 994 10.88 34.13 16.31
C THR A 994 10.65 35.64 16.24
N GLY A 995 10.44 36.26 17.39
CA GLY A 995 10.23 37.69 17.51
C GLY A 995 11.38 38.52 16.91
N THR A 996 11.03 39.73 16.46
CA THR A 996 11.87 40.79 15.88
C THR A 996 12.08 40.79 14.35
N LYS A 997 11.03 41.11 13.60
CA LYS A 997 11.13 41.89 12.35
C LYS A 997 9.82 42.64 12.11
N GLU A 998 9.85 43.97 12.19
CA GLU A 998 8.68 44.81 11.94
C GLU A 998 8.13 44.58 10.52
N THR A 999 6.82 44.29 10.41
CA THR A 999 6.18 44.02 9.12
C THR A 999 6.08 45.30 8.27
N PRO A 1000 6.61 45.33 7.03
CA PRO A 1000 6.61 46.53 6.20
C PRO A 1000 5.19 47.05 5.91
N ARG A 1001 4.96 48.37 6.01
CA ARG A 1001 3.63 49.01 5.90
C ARG A 1001 2.81 48.63 4.64
N ASN A 1002 3.47 48.29 3.53
CA ASN A 1002 2.80 47.91 2.28
C ASN A 1002 2.71 46.39 2.04
N ALA A 1003 3.26 45.55 2.93
CA ALA A 1003 3.15 44.10 2.83
C ALA A 1003 1.72 43.62 3.12
N PRO A 1004 1.32 42.43 2.63
CA PRO A 1004 0.07 41.79 3.03
C PRO A 1004 -0.01 41.67 4.55
N CYS A 1005 -1.17 41.97 5.12
CA CYS A 1005 -1.35 41.92 6.57
C CYS A 1005 -1.25 40.47 7.08
N PRO A 1006 -0.45 40.16 8.12
CA PRO A 1006 -0.25 38.80 8.64
C PRO A 1006 -1.54 38.11 9.14
N CYS A 1007 -2.60 38.87 9.42
CA CYS A 1007 -3.90 38.35 9.83
C CYS A 1007 -4.70 37.66 8.71
N GLY A 1008 -4.18 37.59 7.47
CA GLY A 1008 -4.85 36.93 6.35
C GLY A 1008 -6.01 37.72 5.73
N SER A 1009 -6.20 39.00 6.08
CA SER A 1009 -7.31 39.83 5.59
C SER A 1009 -7.24 40.23 4.11
N GLY A 1010 -6.17 39.87 3.40
CA GLY A 1010 -5.91 40.28 2.01
C GLY A 1010 -5.56 41.76 1.81
N LYS A 1011 -5.63 42.59 2.86
CA LYS A 1011 -5.30 44.03 2.82
C LYS A 1011 -3.82 44.28 3.14
N LYS A 1012 -3.28 45.43 2.72
CA LYS A 1012 -1.93 45.88 3.12
C LYS A 1012 -1.91 46.19 4.62
N TYR A 1013 -0.80 45.90 5.31
CA TYR A 1013 -0.64 46.08 6.76
C TYR A 1013 -1.10 47.47 7.23
N LYS A 1014 -0.73 48.55 6.54
CA LYS A 1014 -1.16 49.93 6.85
C LYS A 1014 -2.66 50.22 6.74
N GLN A 1015 -3.45 49.33 6.14
CA GLN A 1015 -4.91 49.44 6.02
C GLN A 1015 -5.65 48.39 6.85
N CYS A 1016 -4.93 47.71 7.74
CA CYS A 1016 -5.47 46.76 8.70
C CYS A 1016 -4.81 47.03 10.07
N HIS A 1017 -3.89 46.18 10.53
CA HIS A 1017 -3.28 46.32 11.86
C HIS A 1017 -2.27 47.47 12.01
N GLY A 1018 -1.84 48.09 10.90
CA GLY A 1018 -0.98 49.28 10.90
C GLY A 1018 -1.74 50.61 10.78
N VAL A 1019 -3.07 50.61 10.95
CA VAL A 1019 -3.88 51.82 11.04
C VAL A 1019 -3.76 52.36 12.46
N ALA A 1020 -3.06 53.48 12.64
CA ALA A 1020 -3.11 54.21 13.90
C ALA A 1020 -4.51 54.83 14.01
N GLY A 1021 -5.34 54.24 14.87
CA GLY A 1021 -6.62 54.74 15.34
C GLY A 1021 -6.60 54.75 16.85
#